data_AF-K3W4X3-F1
#
_entry.id   AF-K3W4X3-F1
#
_cell.length_a   1.000
_cell.length_b   1.000
_cell.length_c   1.000
_cell.angle_alpha   90.00
_cell.angle_beta   90.00
_cell.angle_gamma   90.00
#
_symmetry.space_group_name_H-M   'P 1'
#
loop_
_entity.id
_entity.type
_entity.pdbx_description
1 polymer ?
#
loop_
_entity_poly.entity_id
_entity_poly.type
_entity_poly.pdbx_seq_one_letter_code
_entity_poly.pdbx_strand_id
1 'polypeptide(L)'
;MAKKPEAVDKGVCVACGSRNVIRYEPKRYDPQQQFIQCRSCSLVSPSFNRPCVQSGSSEDYTPLDNFKAQIMGDEILDAFTHDHVKKQLQSALDFAQGDIALIFSRYLPVAIDAIQHVVTKYGFSASVEGVMESVRVMQTLAKDDEQLVQRLVRLRQVLTPTGAWIKEDADTEQNVRRKLQAERDVIRQKQQDAERAEQITAENARKAKLRARKLALRLDPSVPCVPVLHESPPPMLVAHMDRPVRLRVNAQHTQKFQWYFNGKPIQADNSNHGGSGILVRGATRSTLIIPKLTKRFVGEYYCVCENEEGVTSTASCQVTIVALTSRRLPNRKLRGLVTSTLQLCWKDTAIACVAHSIVVFDTHTFAPAKVLPAISPNGPGTTQTLAWNPYTKLLLTSSSMKNRRNDVVVHSIDFTPTAADGATAPEEHRRGLIELVKSKAPPKAAVSAVGTSAISNLLFHTTEKALDVVHFAAFFAQGKLLILSNMKSRILLLESVPSSPHSSPQQILDFDGDRICHIASSSPSAVLAIAFRGKRHISLVKSQSTGINNNAITMDTWTREHLEFAFPVTCSAFDTRGEYLAVAESSCVKAWLSIVAVHRPTTKANSIADSSSRESTRKRRFEAHVGKVSCLQWTKATSLLVSSGFDGYVKIWEIDTHVTCLLTIHLDTRGIYSFLLVDEDAVLFALGYTECRLQSRQLVQLVELEASRQLEMNARAAMIQKIWKGRQTRALINKYIKGSLS
;
A
#
# COMPACT_ATOMS: atom_id res chain seq x y z
N MET A 1 31.01 16.64 60.24
CA MET A 1 31.06 15.58 59.21
C MET A 1 29.66 15.42 58.62
N ALA A 2 29.40 15.99 57.44
CA ALA A 2 28.09 15.90 56.77
C ALA A 2 27.96 14.56 56.04
N LYS A 3 26.93 13.78 56.36
CA LYS A 3 26.61 12.51 55.68
C LYS A 3 26.29 12.77 54.20
N LYS A 4 26.93 12.00 53.30
CA LYS A 4 26.58 11.94 51.87
C LYS A 4 25.07 11.62 51.73
N PRO A 5 24.34 12.27 50.80
CA PRO A 5 22.96 11.90 50.53
C PRO A 5 22.90 10.51 49.87
N GLU A 6 22.20 9.57 50.49
CA GLU A 6 21.87 8.27 49.91
C GLU A 6 20.98 8.46 48.68
N ALA A 7 21.28 7.76 47.59
CA ALA A 7 20.57 7.87 46.33
C ALA A 7 19.09 7.47 46.49
N VAL A 8 18.19 8.43 46.28
CA VAL A 8 16.74 8.20 46.25
C VAL A 8 16.39 7.44 44.96
N ASP A 9 15.84 6.24 45.10
CA ASP A 9 15.38 5.43 43.97
C ASP A 9 14.02 5.95 43.48
N LYS A 10 13.76 5.94 42.16
CA LYS A 10 12.53 6.52 41.55
C LYS A 10 11.29 5.62 41.70
N GLY A 11 11.33 4.67 42.63
CA GLY A 11 10.26 3.72 42.89
C GLY A 11 9.07 4.34 43.65
N VAL A 12 7.92 3.67 43.60
CA VAL A 12 6.73 4.00 44.40
C VAL A 12 6.42 2.81 45.29
N CYS A 13 6.20 3.04 46.58
CA CYS A 13 5.75 1.99 47.48
C CYS A 13 4.36 1.50 47.07
N VAL A 14 4.22 0.22 46.78
CA VAL A 14 2.94 -0.38 46.32
C VAL A 14 1.87 -0.36 47.41
N ALA A 15 2.26 -0.36 48.69
CA ALA A 15 1.30 -0.36 49.80
C ALA A 15 0.76 1.03 50.17
N CYS A 16 1.57 2.09 50.10
CA CYS A 16 1.15 3.43 50.55
C CYS A 16 1.28 4.55 49.49
N GLY A 17 1.79 4.24 48.29
CA GLY A 17 1.97 5.23 47.22
C GLY A 17 3.12 6.23 47.45
N SER A 18 3.88 6.11 48.55
CA SER A 18 5.00 7.00 48.86
C SER A 18 6.16 6.80 47.88
N ARG A 19 6.68 7.91 47.36
CA ARG A 19 7.92 7.96 46.55
C ARG A 19 9.19 7.97 47.39
N ASN A 20 9.05 7.97 48.72
CA ASN A 20 10.18 8.05 49.64
C ASN A 20 10.69 6.63 49.94
N VAL A 21 11.35 6.02 48.94
CA VAL A 21 11.86 4.64 48.99
C VAL A 21 13.38 4.64 48.87
N ILE A 22 14.03 3.69 49.56
CA ILE A 22 15.48 3.46 49.48
C ILE A 22 15.78 2.05 48.99
N ARG A 23 16.93 1.86 48.35
CA ARG A 23 17.38 0.54 47.91
C ARG A 23 17.66 -0.35 49.12
N TYR A 24 17.10 -1.55 49.13
CA TYR A 24 17.26 -2.54 50.18
C TYR A 24 18.06 -3.72 49.63
N GLU A 25 19.18 -4.05 50.25
CA GLU A 25 20.00 -5.21 49.88
C GLU A 25 19.77 -6.34 50.91
N PRO A 26 18.99 -7.39 50.57
CA PRO A 26 18.82 -8.52 51.45
C PRO A 26 20.12 -9.33 51.57
N LYS A 27 20.34 -9.97 52.73
CA LYS A 27 21.53 -10.78 53.04
C LYS A 27 21.73 -12.01 52.14
N ARG A 28 20.75 -12.37 51.30
CA ARG A 28 20.88 -13.40 50.26
C ARG A 28 20.76 -12.71 48.90
N TYR A 29 21.84 -12.78 48.13
CA TYR A 29 21.96 -12.09 46.85
C TYR A 29 21.23 -12.90 45.76
N ASP A 30 20.09 -12.38 45.28
CA ASP A 30 19.48 -12.81 44.02
C ASP A 30 19.75 -11.71 42.97
N PRO A 31 20.61 -11.96 41.96
CA PRO A 31 21.00 -10.95 40.98
C PRO A 31 19.84 -10.46 40.09
N GLN A 32 18.67 -11.11 40.12
CA GLN A 32 17.54 -10.76 39.26
C GLN A 32 16.47 -9.89 39.94
N GLN A 33 16.57 -9.62 41.24
CA GLN A 33 15.56 -8.83 41.98
C GLN A 33 16.19 -7.72 42.82
N GLN A 34 15.93 -6.47 42.43
CA GLN A 34 16.21 -5.30 43.27
C GLN A 34 15.06 -5.09 44.25
N PHE A 35 15.38 -4.93 45.54
CA PHE A 35 14.39 -4.63 46.57
C PHE A 35 14.46 -3.15 46.98
N ILE A 36 13.32 -2.59 47.34
CA ILE A 36 13.19 -1.23 47.87
C ILE A 36 12.48 -1.29 49.23
N GLN A 37 12.88 -0.42 50.16
CA GLN A 37 12.23 -0.23 51.45
C GLN A 37 11.57 1.15 51.48
N CYS A 38 10.29 1.20 51.82
CA CYS A 38 9.57 2.46 52.00
C CYS A 38 9.90 3.11 53.34
N ARG A 39 10.31 4.38 53.35
CA ARG A 39 10.52 5.13 54.60
C ARG A 39 9.22 5.56 55.27
N SER A 40 8.09 5.56 54.55
CA SER A 40 6.80 5.98 55.09
C SER A 40 6.03 4.85 55.77
N CYS A 41 6.18 3.60 55.32
CA CYS A 41 5.46 2.45 55.89
C CYS A 41 6.36 1.23 56.18
N SER A 42 7.68 1.39 56.07
CA SER A 42 8.71 0.38 56.36
C SER A 42 8.65 -0.92 55.56
N LEU A 43 7.69 -1.05 54.62
CA LEU A 43 7.53 -2.23 53.79
C LEU A 43 8.72 -2.38 52.82
N VAL A 44 9.29 -3.58 52.79
CA VAL A 44 10.27 -4.00 51.79
C VAL A 44 9.52 -4.73 50.67
N SER A 45 9.68 -4.27 49.43
CA SER A 45 9.07 -4.89 48.25
C SER A 45 10.04 -4.96 47.08
N PRO A 46 9.85 -5.85 46.10
CA PRO A 46 10.56 -5.79 44.84
C PRO A 46 10.35 -4.43 44.15
N SER A 47 11.38 -3.91 43.49
CA SER A 47 11.26 -2.72 42.66
C SER A 47 10.49 -3.07 41.39
N PHE A 48 9.24 -2.59 41.27
CA PHE A 48 8.39 -2.82 40.10
C PHE A 48 8.72 -1.92 38.90
N ASN A 49 9.73 -1.04 39.02
CA ASN A 49 10.33 -0.37 37.87
C ASN A 49 11.30 -1.34 37.17
N ARG A 50 10.78 -2.41 36.54
CA ARG A 50 11.50 -2.92 35.37
C ARG A 50 11.42 -1.81 34.32
N PRO A 51 12.52 -1.37 33.69
CA PRO A 51 12.37 -0.65 32.44
C PRO A 51 11.52 -1.53 31.53
N CYS A 52 10.33 -1.05 31.20
CA CYS A 52 9.54 -1.64 30.12
C CYS A 52 10.49 -1.72 28.94
N VAL A 53 10.73 -2.92 28.39
CA VAL A 53 11.42 -3.05 27.10
C VAL A 53 10.73 -2.06 26.18
N GLN A 54 11.46 -1.04 25.73
CA GLN A 54 10.88 0.05 24.96
C GLN A 54 10.26 -0.60 23.73
N SER A 55 8.99 -0.30 23.45
CA SER A 55 8.29 -0.87 22.30
C SER A 55 9.03 -0.47 21.03
N GLY A 56 9.91 -1.34 20.52
CA GLY A 56 10.80 -1.02 19.39
C GLY A 56 12.27 -1.41 19.57
N SER A 57 12.73 -1.76 20.79
CA SER A 57 14.09 -2.26 21.05
C SER A 57 14.16 -3.79 21.03
N SER A 58 15.27 -4.37 20.59
CA SER A 58 15.55 -5.81 20.70
C SER A 58 15.72 -6.21 22.18
N GLU A 59 15.58 -7.51 22.49
CA GLU A 59 15.84 -8.04 23.84
C GLU A 59 17.28 -7.77 24.31
N ASP A 60 18.22 -7.66 23.37
CA ASP A 60 19.64 -7.36 23.60
C ASP A 60 20.01 -5.87 23.47
N TYR A 61 19.03 -4.96 23.54
CA TYR A 61 19.29 -3.54 23.31
C TYR A 61 20.13 -2.90 24.42
N THR A 62 21.30 -2.39 24.04
CA THR A 62 22.11 -1.51 24.88
C THR A 62 21.83 -0.05 24.54
N PRO A 63 21.51 0.83 25.52
CA PRO A 63 21.32 2.25 25.27
C PRO A 63 22.52 2.88 24.54
N LEU A 64 22.23 3.66 23.50
CA LEU A 64 23.25 4.34 22.70
C LEU A 64 23.84 5.53 23.47
N ASP A 65 25.15 5.72 23.34
CA ASP A 65 25.83 6.96 23.70
C ASP A 65 25.82 7.94 22.51
N ASN A 66 26.23 9.20 22.75
CA ASN A 66 26.27 10.23 21.70
C ASN A 66 27.15 9.80 20.51
N PHE A 67 28.29 9.17 20.78
CA PHE A 67 29.24 8.77 19.75
C PHE A 67 28.67 7.69 18.81
N LYS A 68 28.07 6.62 19.36
CA LYS A 68 27.40 5.59 18.57
C LYS A 68 26.17 6.11 17.85
N ALA A 69 25.45 7.08 18.42
CA ALA A 69 24.32 7.72 17.75
C ALA A 69 24.76 8.58 16.55
N GLN A 70 25.93 9.22 16.61
CA GLN A 70 26.51 9.92 15.47
C GLN A 70 26.90 8.95 14.35
N ILE A 71 27.60 7.86 14.67
CA ILE A 71 27.99 6.82 13.69
C ILE A 71 26.74 6.21 13.05
N MET A 72 25.72 5.89 13.85
CA MET A 72 24.45 5.39 13.33
C MET A 72 23.81 6.41 12.37
N GLY A 73 23.85 7.70 12.70
CA GLY A 73 23.35 8.76 11.83
C GLY A 73 24.11 8.84 10.49
N ASP A 74 25.43 8.66 10.50
CA ASP A 74 26.26 8.61 9.29
C ASP A 74 25.94 7.38 8.44
N GLU A 75 25.92 6.18 9.04
CA GLU A 75 25.56 4.96 8.31
C GLU A 75 24.15 5.03 7.69
N ILE A 76 23.20 5.66 8.39
CA ILE A 76 21.86 5.90 7.85
C ILE A 76 21.92 6.81 6.63
N LEU A 77 22.64 7.93 6.70
CA LEU A 77 22.75 8.87 5.58
C LEU A 77 23.51 8.24 4.40
N ASP A 78 24.56 7.47 4.66
CA ASP A 78 25.30 6.74 3.65
C ASP A 78 24.42 5.71 2.92
N ALA A 79 23.49 5.07 3.63
CA ALA A 79 22.54 4.13 3.00
C ALA A 79 21.71 4.79 1.89
N PHE A 80 21.41 6.09 2.00
CA PHE A 80 20.70 6.86 0.98
C PHE A 80 21.56 7.28 -0.21
N THR A 81 22.90 7.19 -0.08
CA THR A 81 23.83 7.49 -1.18
C THR A 81 24.04 6.30 -2.11
N HIS A 82 23.65 5.08 -1.69
CA HIS A 82 23.75 3.90 -2.54
C HIS A 82 22.91 4.06 -3.80
N ASP A 83 23.56 3.83 -4.96
CA ASP A 83 22.95 3.95 -6.30
C ASP A 83 21.61 3.22 -6.43
N HIS A 84 21.49 2.06 -5.78
CA HIS A 84 20.28 1.27 -5.79
C HIS A 84 19.11 1.98 -5.08
N VAL A 85 19.34 2.43 -3.84
CA VAL A 85 18.34 3.15 -3.02
C VAL A 85 18.00 4.48 -3.67
N LYS A 86 19.00 5.19 -4.19
CA LYS A 86 18.83 6.46 -4.91
C LYS A 86 17.94 6.31 -6.14
N LYS A 87 18.14 5.27 -6.96
CA LYS A 87 17.29 4.99 -8.13
C LYS A 87 15.85 4.65 -7.76
N GLN A 88 15.64 3.86 -6.71
CA GLN A 88 14.29 3.52 -6.22
C GLN A 88 13.56 4.76 -5.68
N LEU A 89 14.25 5.58 -4.89
CA LEU A 89 13.70 6.82 -4.36
C LEU A 89 13.38 7.83 -5.47
N GLN A 90 14.25 7.97 -6.47
CA GLN A 90 14.00 8.84 -7.62
C GLN A 90 12.82 8.34 -8.46
N SER A 91 12.75 7.05 -8.75
CA SER A 91 11.59 6.46 -9.45
C SER A 91 10.28 6.67 -8.69
N ALA A 92 10.30 6.55 -7.36
CA ALA A 92 9.14 6.83 -6.52
C ALA A 92 8.72 8.32 -6.57
N LEU A 93 9.66 9.25 -6.70
CA LEU A 93 9.38 10.68 -6.86
C LEU A 93 8.82 11.01 -8.24
N ASP A 94 9.44 10.47 -9.29
CA ASP A 94 9.02 10.69 -10.67
C ASP A 94 7.59 10.17 -10.89
N PHE A 95 7.24 9.05 -10.24
CA PHE A 95 5.88 8.51 -10.25
C PHE A 95 4.91 9.40 -9.47
N ALA A 96 5.34 9.91 -8.31
CA ALA A 96 4.44 10.68 -7.45
C ALA A 96 4.14 12.08 -7.99
N GLN A 97 5.03 12.67 -8.82
CA GLN A 97 4.84 14.00 -9.41
C GLN A 97 4.46 15.11 -8.40
N GLY A 98 4.93 14.99 -7.15
CA GLY A 98 4.60 15.91 -6.06
C GLY A 98 3.30 15.60 -5.31
N ASP A 99 2.53 14.58 -5.71
CA ASP A 99 1.38 14.09 -4.95
C ASP A 99 1.85 13.46 -3.63
N ILE A 100 1.43 14.08 -2.54
CA ILE A 100 1.80 13.71 -1.18
C ILE A 100 1.41 12.26 -0.86
N ALA A 101 0.21 11.80 -1.28
CA ALA A 101 -0.25 10.43 -1.03
C ALA A 101 0.57 9.38 -1.78
N LEU A 102 1.05 9.71 -2.98
CA LEU A 102 1.89 8.83 -3.77
C LEU A 102 3.33 8.78 -3.26
N ILE A 103 3.88 9.92 -2.82
CA ILE A 103 5.17 9.95 -2.09
C ILE A 103 5.09 9.04 -0.87
N PHE A 104 3.97 9.04 -0.16
CA PHE A 104 3.81 8.16 0.99
C PHE A 104 3.72 6.68 0.70
N SER A 105 2.96 6.32 -0.34
CA SER A 105 2.80 4.92 -0.68
C SER A 105 4.04 4.36 -1.35
N ARG A 106 4.85 5.18 -2.04
CA ARG A 106 5.98 4.72 -2.88
C ARG A 106 7.37 5.11 -2.37
N TYR A 107 7.57 6.35 -1.92
CA TYR A 107 8.90 6.84 -1.49
C TYR A 107 9.24 6.39 -0.06
N LEU A 108 8.29 6.59 0.85
CA LEU A 108 8.53 6.40 2.28
C LEU A 108 8.86 4.95 2.69
N PRO A 109 8.25 3.90 2.10
CA PRO A 109 8.62 2.53 2.41
C PRO A 109 10.08 2.20 2.05
N VAL A 110 10.57 2.70 0.90
CA VAL A 110 11.96 2.52 0.47
C VAL A 110 12.91 3.22 1.44
N ALA A 111 12.57 4.44 1.85
CA ALA A 111 13.38 5.19 2.79
C ALA A 111 13.40 4.56 4.20
N ILE A 112 12.27 4.03 4.67
CA ILE A 112 12.19 3.31 5.94
C ILE A 112 12.99 2.02 5.89
N ASP A 113 12.94 1.25 4.81
CA ASP A 113 13.71 0.00 4.70
C ASP A 113 15.23 0.28 4.69
N ALA A 114 15.67 1.35 4.02
CA ALA A 114 17.05 1.80 4.06
C ALA A 114 17.52 2.13 5.49
N ILE A 115 16.70 2.85 6.26
CA ILE A 115 16.99 3.16 7.67
C ILE A 115 16.93 1.90 8.53
N GLN A 116 15.93 1.04 8.30
CA GLN A 116 15.69 -0.19 9.04
C GLN A 116 16.92 -1.10 8.99
N HIS A 117 17.55 -1.23 7.82
CA HIS A 117 18.74 -2.06 7.64
C HIS A 117 19.93 -1.61 8.51
N VAL A 118 20.05 -0.30 8.75
CA VAL A 118 21.12 0.26 9.58
C VAL A 118 20.77 0.13 11.06
N VAL A 119 19.59 0.57 11.47
CA VAL A 119 19.22 0.66 12.90
C VAL A 119 19.15 -0.71 13.58
N THR A 120 18.90 -1.79 12.82
CA THR A 120 18.94 -3.16 13.36
C THR A 120 20.32 -3.56 13.87
N LYS A 121 21.41 -3.02 13.31
CA LYS A 121 22.78 -3.25 13.80
C LYS A 121 23.02 -2.63 15.18
N TYR A 122 22.20 -1.66 15.55
CA TYR A 122 22.30 -0.91 16.81
C TYR A 122 21.25 -1.38 17.84
N GLY A 123 20.67 -2.57 17.65
CA GLY A 123 19.76 -3.19 18.61
C GLY A 123 18.31 -2.69 18.55
N PHE A 124 17.94 -1.91 17.53
CA PHE A 124 16.53 -1.59 17.28
C PHE A 124 15.84 -2.72 16.51
N SER A 125 14.54 -2.88 16.76
CA SER A 125 13.75 -3.88 16.06
C SER A 125 13.69 -3.60 14.55
N ALA A 126 13.64 -4.68 13.75
CA ALA A 126 13.44 -4.63 12.30
C ALA A 126 11.98 -4.27 11.94
N SER A 127 11.47 -3.17 12.50
CA SER A 127 10.10 -2.70 12.33
C SER A 127 10.07 -1.18 12.18
N VAL A 128 8.96 -0.66 11.66
CA VAL A 128 8.71 0.78 11.60
C VAL A 128 8.81 1.41 12.99
N GLU A 129 8.39 0.72 14.05
CA GLU A 129 8.52 1.21 15.42
C GLU A 129 9.99 1.28 15.88
N GLY A 130 10.83 0.32 15.48
CA GLY A 130 12.27 0.37 15.74
C GLY A 130 12.96 1.54 15.03
N VAL A 131 12.58 1.82 13.79
CA VAL A 131 13.04 3.02 13.06
C VAL A 131 12.57 4.31 13.73
N MET A 132 11.33 4.35 14.22
CA MET A 132 10.83 5.52 14.94
C MET A 132 11.55 5.71 16.27
N GLU A 133 11.83 4.63 16.99
CA GLU A 133 12.53 4.68 18.27
C GLU A 133 13.99 5.09 18.10
N SER A 134 14.69 4.62 17.07
CA SER A 134 16.07 5.05 16.80
C SER A 134 16.18 6.55 16.56
N VAL A 135 15.22 7.11 15.82
CA VAL A 135 15.13 8.55 15.57
C VAL A 135 14.79 9.32 16.86
N ARG A 136 13.91 8.79 17.72
CA ARG A 136 13.60 9.40 19.04
C ARG A 136 14.83 9.40 19.95
N VAL A 137 15.60 8.31 19.96
CA VAL A 137 16.85 8.21 20.72
C VAL A 137 17.86 9.24 20.22
N MET A 138 18.08 9.33 18.89
CA MET A 138 18.95 10.37 18.31
C MET A 138 18.47 11.78 18.67
N GLN A 139 17.15 12.05 18.61
CA GLN A 139 16.59 13.35 18.99
C GLN A 139 16.81 13.68 20.48
N THR A 140 16.76 12.67 21.35
CA THR A 140 16.96 12.83 22.80
C THR A 140 18.42 13.06 23.15
N LEU A 141 19.34 12.47 22.37
CA LEU A 141 20.78 12.58 22.49
C LEU A 141 21.32 13.89 21.88
N ALA A 142 20.69 14.37 20.81
CA ALA A 142 21.11 15.56 20.05
C ALA A 142 21.11 16.89 20.82
N LYS A 143 20.55 16.96 22.03
CA LYS A 143 20.35 18.18 22.86
C LYS A 143 21.25 19.37 22.49
N ASP A 144 22.55 19.28 22.76
CA ASP A 144 23.58 20.30 22.47
C ASP A 144 24.66 19.79 21.51
N ASP A 145 24.43 18.61 20.89
CA ASP A 145 25.38 18.00 19.96
C ASP A 145 25.09 18.48 18.53
N GLU A 146 25.86 19.46 18.08
CA GLU A 146 25.74 20.09 16.77
C GLU A 146 25.81 19.10 15.61
N GLN A 147 26.72 18.15 15.74
CA GLN A 147 27.00 17.15 14.75
C GLN A 147 25.84 16.18 14.60
N LEU A 148 25.21 15.78 15.71
CA LEU A 148 24.03 14.92 15.67
C LEU A 148 22.78 15.67 15.18
N VAL A 149 22.66 16.96 15.50
CA VAL A 149 21.58 17.80 14.96
C VAL A 149 21.70 17.94 13.45
N GLN A 150 22.88 18.23 12.90
CA GLN A 150 23.08 18.33 11.45
C GLN A 150 22.71 17.03 10.72
N ARG A 151 23.00 15.86 11.30
CA ARG A 151 22.58 14.55 10.76
C ARG A 151 21.06 14.42 10.76
N LEU A 152 20.38 14.79 11.84
CA LEU A 152 18.91 14.82 11.91
C LEU A 152 18.29 15.77 10.87
N VAL A 153 18.95 16.90 10.56
CA VAL A 153 18.52 17.82 9.49
C VAL A 153 18.63 17.15 8.13
N ARG A 154 19.77 16.54 7.82
CA ARG A 154 19.97 15.83 6.54
C ARG A 154 19.00 14.66 6.39
N LEU A 155 18.77 13.90 7.46
CA LEU A 155 17.78 12.81 7.49
C LEU A 155 16.37 13.33 7.18
N ARG A 156 16.00 14.49 7.73
CA ARG A 156 14.72 15.15 7.43
C ARG A 156 14.63 15.56 5.95
N GLN A 157 15.70 16.11 5.36
CA GLN A 157 15.72 16.50 3.95
C GLN A 157 15.48 15.31 3.04
N VAL A 158 16.16 14.20 3.31
CA VAL A 158 15.97 12.95 2.56
C VAL A 158 14.53 12.46 2.69
N LEU A 159 13.94 12.48 3.88
CA LEU A 159 12.59 11.93 4.08
C LEU A 159 11.43 12.87 3.69
N THR A 160 11.73 14.10 3.32
CA THR A 160 10.74 15.09 2.84
C THR A 160 11.18 15.76 1.54
N PRO A 161 11.19 15.00 0.43
CA PRO A 161 11.81 15.40 -0.84
C PRO A 161 11.09 16.51 -1.60
N THR A 162 9.88 16.91 -1.22
CA THR A 162 9.09 17.93 -1.94
C THR A 162 9.59 19.36 -1.78
N GLY A 163 10.53 19.65 -0.88
CA GLY A 163 11.05 21.00 -0.63
C GLY A 163 10.04 22.01 -0.05
N ALA A 164 8.74 21.66 0.02
CA ALA A 164 7.66 22.50 0.55
C ALA A 164 7.89 22.92 2.02
N TRP A 165 8.66 22.14 2.76
CA TRP A 165 9.02 22.42 4.15
C TRP A 165 9.89 23.68 4.29
N ILE A 166 10.61 24.12 3.26
CA ILE A 166 11.44 25.34 3.31
C ILE A 166 10.55 26.57 3.45
N LYS A 167 9.46 26.61 2.67
CA LYS A 167 8.46 27.68 2.73
C LYS A 167 7.63 27.60 4.02
N GLU A 168 7.23 26.39 4.43
CA GLU A 168 6.53 26.19 5.71
C GLU A 168 7.39 26.58 6.93
N ASP A 169 8.69 26.28 6.94
CA ASP A 169 9.59 26.62 8.04
C ASP A 169 9.88 28.14 8.06
N ALA A 170 10.03 28.79 6.89
CA ALA A 170 10.16 30.25 6.78
C ALA A 170 8.89 30.98 7.28
N ASP A 171 7.71 30.53 6.86
CA ASP A 171 6.43 31.09 7.31
C ASP A 171 6.22 30.86 8.82
N THR A 172 6.63 29.70 9.33
CA THR A 172 6.54 29.38 10.76
C THR A 172 7.50 30.25 11.58
N GLU A 173 8.72 30.50 11.09
CA GLU A 173 9.68 31.37 11.76
C GLU A 173 9.22 32.83 11.80
N GLN A 174 8.66 33.34 10.70
CA GLN A 174 8.06 34.67 10.64
C GLN A 174 6.89 34.80 11.63
N ASN A 175 6.07 33.75 11.76
CA ASN A 175 4.96 33.70 12.71
C ASN A 175 5.43 33.60 14.18
N VAL A 176 6.51 32.89 14.46
CA VAL A 176 7.10 32.82 15.82
C VAL A 176 7.74 34.15 16.21
N ARG A 177 8.46 34.82 15.30
CA ARG A 177 9.02 36.17 15.56
C ARG A 177 7.92 37.19 15.85
N ARG A 178 6.83 37.17 15.07
CA ARG A 178 5.64 38.00 15.32
C ARG A 178 4.98 37.70 16.67
N LYS A 179 4.91 36.42 17.07
CA LYS A 179 4.37 36.02 18.40
C LYS A 179 5.24 36.48 19.56
N LEU A 180 6.57 36.34 19.46
CA LEU A 180 7.50 36.79 20.51
C LEU A 180 7.50 38.32 20.67
N GLN A 181 7.35 39.05 19.56
CA GLN A 181 7.23 40.51 19.58
C GLN A 181 5.89 40.93 20.21
N ALA A 182 4.79 40.29 19.83
CA ALA A 182 3.49 40.49 20.45
C ALA A 182 3.47 40.10 21.95
N GLU A 183 4.18 39.05 22.37
CA GLU A 183 4.30 38.67 23.78
C GLU A 183 5.09 39.72 24.59
N ARG A 184 6.15 40.30 24.01
CA ARG A 184 6.90 41.41 24.62
C ARG A 184 6.05 42.68 24.75
N ASP A 185 5.26 42.98 23.74
CA ASP A 185 4.34 44.13 23.75
C ASP A 185 3.21 43.92 24.77
N VAL A 186 2.69 42.69 24.90
CA VAL A 186 1.67 42.32 25.90
C VAL A 186 2.21 42.36 27.33
N ILE A 187 3.48 42.00 27.57
CA ILE A 187 4.10 42.13 28.90
C ILE A 187 4.26 43.60 29.28
N ARG A 188 4.64 44.46 28.33
CA ARG A 188 4.75 45.91 28.52
C ARG A 188 3.39 46.57 28.78
N GLN A 189 2.35 46.12 28.07
CA GLN A 189 0.97 46.60 28.24
C GLN A 189 0.37 46.12 29.58
N LYS A 190 0.61 44.86 29.98
CA LYS A 190 0.14 44.31 31.27
C LYS A 190 0.74 44.99 32.49
N GLN A 191 1.95 45.51 32.39
CA GLN A 191 2.54 46.34 33.45
C GLN A 191 1.84 47.70 33.59
N GLN A 192 1.24 48.22 32.51
CA GLN A 192 0.49 49.48 32.50
C GLN A 192 -1.00 49.31 32.84
N ASP A 193 -1.57 48.13 32.59
CA ASP A 193 -2.99 47.83 32.80
C ASP A 193 -3.29 47.19 34.18
N ALA A 194 -2.27 46.70 34.90
CA ALA A 194 -2.40 46.13 36.26
C ALA A 194 -2.83 47.16 37.31
N GLU A 195 -2.53 48.46 37.09
CA GLU A 195 -2.92 49.56 37.99
C GLU A 195 -4.39 49.98 37.83
N ARG A 196 -5.07 49.59 36.74
CA ARG A 196 -6.42 50.09 36.40
C ARG A 196 -7.55 49.06 36.56
N ALA A 197 -7.24 47.79 36.84
CA ALA A 197 -8.18 46.68 36.61
C ALA A 197 -8.72 45.96 37.87
N GLU A 198 -8.47 46.45 39.08
CA GLU A 198 -8.91 45.78 40.31
C GLU A 198 -10.42 45.93 40.61
N GLN A 199 -11.16 46.82 39.94
CA GLN A 199 -12.52 47.20 40.36
C GLN A 199 -13.70 46.66 39.54
N ILE A 200 -13.54 45.96 38.40
CA ILE A 200 -14.67 45.69 37.46
C ILE A 200 -14.73 44.22 36.97
N THR A 201 -14.17 43.27 37.72
CA THR A 201 -13.51 42.10 37.11
C THR A 201 -14.28 40.77 37.06
N ALA A 202 -15.46 40.60 37.67
CA ALA A 202 -16.08 39.26 37.74
C ALA A 202 -17.17 39.01 36.68
N GLU A 203 -18.13 39.91 36.53
CA GLU A 203 -19.32 39.66 35.68
C GLU A 203 -19.07 39.99 34.19
N ASN A 204 -18.37 41.11 33.93
CA ASN A 204 -18.03 41.56 32.57
C ASN A 204 -16.93 40.70 31.91
N ALA A 205 -16.12 40.01 32.72
CA ALA A 205 -15.01 39.20 32.24
C ALA A 205 -15.45 37.97 31.44
N ARG A 206 -16.61 37.37 31.77
CA ARG A 206 -17.07 36.17 31.05
C ARG A 206 -17.58 36.50 29.63
N LYS A 207 -18.30 37.60 29.46
CA LYS A 207 -18.86 38.04 28.16
C LYS A 207 -17.81 38.73 27.27
N ALA A 208 -16.86 39.49 27.85
CA ALA A 208 -15.78 40.13 27.10
C ALA A 208 -14.72 39.14 26.60
N LYS A 209 -14.44 38.07 27.36
CA LYS A 209 -13.43 37.06 27.00
C LYS A 209 -13.81 36.24 25.77
N LEU A 210 -15.11 35.98 25.54
CA LEU A 210 -15.60 35.28 24.35
C LEU A 210 -15.43 36.15 23.08
N ARG A 211 -15.76 37.45 23.17
CA ARG A 211 -15.61 38.42 22.07
C ARG A 211 -14.14 38.69 21.71
N ALA A 212 -13.26 38.83 22.71
CA ALA A 212 -11.82 39.01 22.48
C ALA A 212 -11.14 37.78 21.86
N ARG A 213 -11.60 36.56 22.18
CA ARG A 213 -11.06 35.32 21.62
C ARG A 213 -11.43 35.10 20.16
N LYS A 214 -12.65 35.51 19.75
CA LYS A 214 -13.07 35.52 18.33
C LYS A 214 -12.23 36.50 17.51
N LEU A 215 -12.02 37.72 18.03
CA LEU A 215 -11.17 38.74 17.38
C LEU A 215 -9.70 38.31 17.27
N ALA A 216 -9.12 37.64 18.28
CA ALA A 216 -7.75 37.13 18.25
C ALA A 216 -7.53 35.97 17.26
N LEU A 217 -8.60 35.26 16.88
CA LEU A 217 -8.59 34.20 15.86
C LEU A 217 -9.00 34.71 14.46
N ARG A 218 -9.23 36.02 14.28
CA ARG A 218 -9.77 36.65 13.05
C ARG A 218 -11.15 36.13 12.64
N LEU A 219 -11.99 35.74 13.60
CA LEU A 219 -13.35 35.26 13.37
C LEU A 219 -14.34 36.37 13.75
N ASP A 220 -15.38 36.55 12.93
CA ASP A 220 -16.41 37.56 13.18
C ASP A 220 -17.16 37.25 14.50
N PRO A 221 -17.19 38.19 15.47
CA PRO A 221 -17.91 38.01 16.74
C PRO A 221 -19.40 37.73 16.60
N SER A 222 -19.98 38.16 15.48
CA SER A 222 -21.41 38.12 15.16
C SER A 222 -21.84 36.76 14.62
N VAL A 223 -20.88 35.93 14.18
CA VAL A 223 -21.13 34.62 13.57
C VAL A 223 -20.92 33.50 14.61
N PRO A 224 -21.89 32.60 14.82
CA PRO A 224 -21.72 31.45 15.70
C PRO A 224 -20.65 30.50 15.14
N CYS A 225 -19.64 30.19 15.94
CA CYS A 225 -18.50 29.33 15.61
C CYS A 225 -18.71 27.93 16.18
N VAL A 226 -19.75 27.23 15.73
CA VAL A 226 -19.98 25.82 16.10
C VAL A 226 -18.82 24.93 15.62
N PRO A 227 -18.58 23.76 16.23
CA PRO A 227 -17.52 22.85 15.80
C PRO A 227 -17.66 22.48 14.32
N VAL A 228 -16.61 22.70 13.52
CA VAL A 228 -16.62 22.39 12.08
C VAL A 228 -15.80 21.14 11.85
N LEU A 229 -16.43 20.09 11.33
CA LEU A 229 -15.76 18.84 10.98
C LEU A 229 -14.95 19.01 9.69
N HIS A 230 -13.66 18.71 9.75
CA HIS A 230 -12.76 18.64 8.59
C HIS A 230 -12.45 17.20 8.19
N GLU A 231 -12.42 16.29 9.17
CA GLU A 231 -12.18 14.87 8.96
C GLU A 231 -13.08 14.09 9.90
N SER A 232 -13.77 13.09 9.37
CA SER A 232 -14.61 12.17 10.11
C SER A 232 -14.23 10.73 9.76
N PRO A 233 -14.54 9.77 10.64
CA PRO A 233 -14.25 8.37 10.35
C PRO A 233 -15.04 7.92 9.11
N PRO A 234 -14.52 6.94 8.35
CA PRO A 234 -15.23 6.42 7.18
C PRO A 234 -16.57 5.80 7.61
N PRO A 235 -17.55 5.69 6.71
CA PRO A 235 -18.85 5.09 7.04
C PRO A 235 -18.73 3.60 7.42
N MET A 236 -17.71 2.90 6.93
CA MET A 236 -17.42 1.51 7.28
C MET A 236 -15.92 1.32 7.49
N LEU A 237 -15.56 0.55 8.51
CA LEU A 237 -14.19 0.14 8.78
C LEU A 237 -14.16 -1.36 9.08
N VAL A 238 -13.38 -2.08 8.29
CA VAL A 238 -13.25 -3.54 8.34
C VAL A 238 -11.82 -3.89 8.72
N ALA A 239 -11.64 -4.66 9.79
CA ALA A 239 -10.31 -5.08 10.25
C ALA A 239 -10.34 -6.53 10.77
N HIS A 240 -9.18 -7.18 10.79
CA HIS A 240 -9.07 -8.54 11.31
C HIS A 240 -9.33 -8.56 12.83
N MET A 241 -9.78 -9.71 13.34
CA MET A 241 -9.84 -9.93 14.78
C MET A 241 -8.45 -9.70 15.42
N ASP A 242 -8.43 -9.15 16.63
CA ASP A 242 -7.23 -8.83 17.40
C ASP A 242 -6.33 -7.73 16.81
N ARG A 243 -6.65 -7.16 15.64
CA ARG A 243 -5.98 -5.96 15.14
C ARG A 243 -6.43 -4.72 15.90
N PRO A 244 -5.54 -3.75 16.15
CA PRO A 244 -5.92 -2.47 16.71
C PRO A 244 -6.66 -1.63 15.66
N VAL A 245 -7.79 -1.03 16.05
CA VAL A 245 -8.56 -0.08 15.22
C VAL A 245 -8.41 1.32 15.79
N ARG A 246 -8.23 2.32 14.91
CA ARG A 246 -8.12 3.73 15.28
C ARG A 246 -9.17 4.53 14.52
N LEU A 247 -10.08 5.17 15.25
CA LEU A 247 -11.05 6.11 14.69
C LEU A 247 -10.61 7.53 15.02
N ARG A 248 -10.61 8.41 14.03
CA ARG A 248 -10.11 9.78 14.18
C ARG A 248 -11.14 10.78 13.71
N VAL A 249 -11.22 11.89 14.44
CA VAL A 249 -12.00 13.07 14.08
C VAL A 249 -11.08 14.28 14.08
N ASN A 250 -11.17 15.10 13.04
CA ASN A 250 -10.54 16.40 12.99
C ASN A 250 -11.64 17.44 12.92
N ALA A 251 -11.76 18.24 13.97
CA ALA A 251 -12.79 19.25 14.10
C ALA A 251 -12.14 20.56 14.56
N GLN A 252 -12.42 21.64 13.84
CA GLN A 252 -12.01 22.99 14.24
C GLN A 252 -12.99 23.55 15.28
N HIS A 253 -12.51 24.50 16.07
CA HIS A 253 -13.27 25.15 17.15
C HIS A 253 -13.85 24.21 18.21
N THR A 254 -13.34 22.97 18.32
CA THR A 254 -13.82 21.97 19.29
C THR A 254 -13.05 22.07 20.61
N GLN A 255 -13.77 21.96 21.73
CA GLN A 255 -13.18 21.96 23.07
C GLN A 255 -13.27 20.58 23.74
N LYS A 256 -14.36 19.86 23.51
CA LYS A 256 -14.59 18.51 24.05
C LYS A 256 -14.96 17.53 22.95
N PHE A 257 -14.48 16.30 23.10
CA PHE A 257 -14.87 15.15 22.27
C PHE A 257 -15.55 14.12 23.16
N GLN A 258 -16.59 13.47 22.65
CA GLN A 258 -17.22 12.33 23.31
C GLN A 258 -17.56 11.27 22.27
N TRP A 259 -17.00 10.08 22.42
CA TRP A 259 -17.31 8.95 21.56
C TRP A 259 -18.51 8.15 22.07
N TYR A 260 -19.27 7.63 21.12
CA TYR A 260 -20.43 6.78 21.34
C TYR A 260 -20.22 5.43 20.64
N PHE A 261 -20.74 4.37 21.25
CA PHE A 261 -20.79 3.01 20.71
C PHE A 261 -22.23 2.50 20.79
N ASN A 262 -22.83 2.16 19.66
CA ASN A 262 -24.23 1.71 19.56
C ASN A 262 -25.20 2.65 20.31
N GLY A 263 -25.04 3.96 20.13
CA GLY A 263 -25.85 5.01 20.77
C GLY A 263 -25.53 5.29 22.24
N LYS A 264 -24.60 4.56 22.88
CA LYS A 264 -24.22 4.77 24.28
C LYS A 264 -22.86 5.48 24.39
N PRO A 265 -22.70 6.47 25.28
CA PRO A 265 -21.42 7.14 25.45
C PRO A 265 -20.37 6.18 26.01
N ILE A 266 -19.18 6.17 25.40
CA ILE A 266 -18.03 5.42 25.91
C ILE A 266 -17.50 6.17 27.12
N GLN A 267 -17.50 5.51 28.28
CA GLN A 267 -16.99 6.11 29.51
C GLN A 267 -15.47 6.25 29.43
N ALA A 268 -14.93 7.38 29.89
CA ALA A 268 -13.48 7.55 30.02
C ALA A 268 -12.96 6.64 31.14
N ASP A 269 -11.91 5.86 30.85
CA ASP A 269 -11.22 4.98 31.80
C ASP A 269 -10.84 5.74 33.09
N ASN A 270 -11.72 5.73 34.07
CA ASN A 270 -11.51 6.21 35.44
C ASN A 270 -12.17 5.23 36.41
N SER A 271 -11.80 3.95 36.38
CA SER A 271 -11.95 3.09 37.57
C SER A 271 -11.21 1.76 37.44
N ASN A 272 -10.44 1.44 38.48
CA ASN A 272 -10.00 0.10 38.85
C ASN A 272 -11.19 -0.80 39.29
N HIS A 273 -12.37 -0.65 38.70
CA HIS A 273 -13.54 -1.46 39.02
C HIS A 273 -14.03 -2.18 37.78
N GLY A 274 -13.88 -3.50 37.79
CA GLY A 274 -14.26 -4.42 36.73
C GLY A 274 -15.77 -4.49 36.50
N GLY A 275 -16.33 -3.46 35.85
CA GLY A 275 -17.76 -3.32 35.67
C GLY A 275 -18.22 -2.67 34.36
N SER A 276 -17.43 -2.69 33.29
CA SER A 276 -17.93 -2.62 31.90
C SER A 276 -16.79 -2.97 30.95
N GLY A 277 -16.82 -4.16 30.36
CA GLY A 277 -15.70 -4.83 29.68
C GLY A 277 -15.28 -4.26 28.32
N ILE A 278 -15.24 -2.94 28.15
CA ILE A 278 -14.85 -2.25 26.92
C ILE A 278 -13.52 -1.53 27.17
N LEU A 279 -12.39 -2.19 26.86
CA LEU A 279 -11.06 -1.62 27.05
C LEU A 279 -10.66 -0.79 25.81
N VAL A 280 -11.23 0.41 25.70
CA VAL A 280 -11.04 1.33 24.56
C VAL A 280 -10.43 2.64 25.06
N ARG A 281 -9.37 3.12 24.39
CA ARG A 281 -8.63 4.32 24.81
C ARG A 281 -9.09 5.55 24.03
N GLY A 282 -9.13 6.71 24.70
CA GLY A 282 -9.38 7.99 24.03
C GLY A 282 -10.87 8.32 23.83
N ALA A 283 -11.75 7.79 24.67
CA ALA A 283 -13.20 8.06 24.65
C ALA A 283 -13.57 9.57 24.65
N THR A 284 -12.71 10.42 25.23
CA THR A 284 -12.88 11.88 25.27
C THR A 284 -11.85 12.65 24.44
N ARG A 285 -11.17 11.97 23.50
CA ARG A 285 -10.14 12.55 22.65
C ARG A 285 -10.60 12.56 21.19
N SER A 286 -9.91 13.34 20.36
CA SER A 286 -10.10 13.34 18.91
C SER A 286 -9.73 12.02 18.21
N THR A 287 -9.20 11.04 18.95
CA THR A 287 -8.83 9.72 18.44
C THR A 287 -9.23 8.65 19.44
N LEU A 288 -10.06 7.71 19.00
CA LEU A 288 -10.44 6.51 19.72
C LEU A 288 -9.57 5.35 19.25
N ILE A 289 -9.03 4.57 20.19
CA ILE A 289 -8.18 3.41 19.89
C ILE A 289 -8.81 2.18 20.55
N ILE A 290 -9.22 1.23 19.72
CA ILE A 290 -9.61 -0.12 20.12
C ILE A 290 -8.34 -0.97 20.01
N PRO A 291 -7.67 -1.35 21.12
CA PRO A 291 -6.36 -2.01 21.05
C PRO A 291 -6.41 -3.40 20.42
N LYS A 292 -7.52 -4.11 20.60
CA LYS A 292 -7.80 -5.43 20.03
C LYS A 292 -9.25 -5.51 19.61
N LEU A 293 -9.51 -5.63 18.30
CA LEU A 293 -10.86 -5.78 17.78
C LEU A 293 -11.39 -7.19 18.08
N THR A 294 -12.45 -7.28 18.87
CA THR A 294 -13.16 -8.53 19.16
C THR A 294 -14.63 -8.37 18.77
N LYS A 295 -15.40 -9.47 18.73
CA LYS A 295 -16.83 -9.44 18.38
C LYS A 295 -17.65 -8.48 19.25
N ARG A 296 -17.20 -8.19 20.48
CA ARG A 296 -17.86 -7.26 21.42
C ARG A 296 -17.72 -5.79 21.04
N PHE A 297 -16.74 -5.46 20.18
CA PHE A 297 -16.45 -4.11 19.71
C PHE A 297 -16.92 -3.87 18.27
N VAL A 298 -17.70 -4.80 17.70
CA VAL A 298 -18.35 -4.63 16.40
C VAL A 298 -19.63 -3.84 16.60
N GLY A 299 -19.82 -2.78 15.82
CA GLY A 299 -20.98 -1.91 15.95
C GLY A 299 -20.74 -0.52 15.39
N GLU A 300 -21.67 0.38 15.68
CA GLU A 300 -21.67 1.75 15.19
C GLU A 300 -20.94 2.67 16.17
N TYR A 301 -20.05 3.50 15.63
CA TYR A 301 -19.28 4.50 16.36
C TYR A 301 -19.49 5.88 15.77
N TYR A 302 -19.72 6.87 16.61
CA TYR A 302 -19.71 8.27 16.20
C TYR A 302 -19.12 9.13 17.32
N CYS A 303 -18.65 10.32 16.96
CA CYS A 303 -18.10 11.26 17.90
C CYS A 303 -18.93 12.54 17.90
N VAL A 304 -19.17 13.05 19.10
CA VAL A 304 -19.80 14.34 19.31
C VAL A 304 -18.72 15.34 19.70
N CYS A 305 -18.61 16.40 18.93
CA CYS A 305 -17.71 17.53 19.16
C CYS A 305 -18.52 18.68 19.75
N GLU A 306 -18.07 19.20 20.89
CA GLU A 306 -18.76 20.27 21.62
C GLU A 306 -17.82 21.47 21.84
N ASN A 307 -18.40 22.66 21.74
CA ASN A 307 -17.84 23.88 22.29
C ASN A 307 -18.94 24.71 22.98
N GLU A 308 -18.58 25.87 23.53
CA GLU A 308 -19.51 26.76 24.24
C GLU A 308 -20.64 27.33 23.35
N GLU A 309 -20.54 27.22 22.03
CA GLU A 309 -21.49 27.78 21.06
C GLU A 309 -22.37 26.71 20.38
N GLY A 310 -22.03 25.43 20.50
CA GLY A 310 -22.85 24.36 19.97
C GLY A 310 -22.16 23.00 19.88
N VAL A 311 -22.89 22.07 19.27
CA VAL A 311 -22.52 20.66 19.17
C VAL A 311 -22.63 20.20 17.72
N THR A 312 -21.62 19.47 17.25
CA THR A 312 -21.61 18.85 15.92
C THR A 312 -21.23 17.39 16.07
N SER A 313 -21.95 16.48 15.41
CA SER A 313 -21.69 15.04 15.47
C SER A 313 -21.14 14.54 14.14
N THR A 314 -20.22 13.58 14.18
CA THR A 314 -19.77 12.88 12.96
C THR A 314 -20.86 11.95 12.45
N ALA A 315 -20.78 11.60 11.17
CA ALA A 315 -21.51 10.43 10.65
C ALA A 315 -21.12 9.16 11.42
N SER A 316 -22.04 8.20 11.47
CA SER A 316 -21.79 6.88 12.07
C SER A 316 -20.81 6.08 11.23
N CYS A 317 -19.82 5.50 11.90
CA CYS A 317 -18.84 4.58 11.36
C CYS A 317 -19.15 3.17 11.85
N GLN A 318 -19.48 2.28 10.92
CA GLN A 318 -19.71 0.87 11.20
C GLN A 318 -18.36 0.14 11.28
N VAL A 319 -17.97 -0.29 12.47
CA VAL A 319 -16.76 -1.10 12.67
C VAL A 319 -17.14 -2.58 12.66
N THR A 320 -16.49 -3.36 11.80
CA THR A 320 -16.74 -4.81 11.65
C THR A 320 -15.45 -5.62 11.59
N ILE A 321 -15.55 -6.90 11.96
CA ILE A 321 -14.49 -7.88 11.72
C ILE A 321 -14.59 -8.34 10.27
N VAL A 322 -13.43 -8.50 9.60
CA VAL A 322 -13.36 -9.10 8.27
C VAL A 322 -14.08 -10.44 8.23
N ALA A 323 -15.12 -10.53 7.42
CA ALA A 323 -15.84 -11.75 7.11
C ALA A 323 -15.98 -11.85 5.59
N LEU A 324 -14.85 -11.93 4.88
CA LEU A 324 -14.85 -12.12 3.44
C LEU A 324 -15.67 -13.36 3.10
N THR A 325 -16.64 -13.20 2.21
CA THR A 325 -17.46 -14.31 1.70
C THR A 325 -17.58 -14.19 0.20
N SER A 326 -17.83 -15.31 -0.45
CA SER A 326 -18.06 -15.33 -1.89
C SER A 326 -19.55 -15.50 -2.19
N ARG A 327 -20.14 -14.54 -2.91
CA ARG A 327 -21.49 -14.68 -3.47
C ARG A 327 -21.39 -15.21 -4.89
N ARG A 328 -22.15 -16.26 -5.21
CA ARG A 328 -22.20 -16.82 -6.56
C ARG A 328 -22.89 -15.83 -7.50
N LEU A 329 -22.18 -15.49 -8.57
CA LEU A 329 -22.72 -14.74 -9.70
C LEU A 329 -23.10 -15.70 -10.84
N PRO A 330 -23.74 -15.21 -11.93
CA PRO A 330 -24.12 -16.04 -13.07
C PRO A 330 -22.91 -16.80 -13.62
N ASN A 331 -23.10 -18.08 -13.91
CA ASN A 331 -22.07 -18.90 -14.53
C ASN A 331 -22.40 -19.11 -16.00
N ARG A 332 -21.37 -19.30 -16.82
CA ARG A 332 -21.54 -19.54 -18.24
C ARG A 332 -20.67 -20.68 -18.71
N LYS A 333 -21.28 -21.64 -19.41
CA LYS A 333 -20.54 -22.66 -20.14
C LYS A 333 -20.07 -22.06 -21.45
N LEU A 334 -18.75 -22.04 -21.67
CA LEU A 334 -18.20 -21.59 -22.93
C LEU A 334 -18.42 -22.67 -23.98
N ARG A 335 -18.76 -22.28 -25.21
CA ARG A 335 -19.05 -23.21 -26.33
C ARG A 335 -17.77 -23.76 -26.99
N GLY A 336 -16.60 -23.53 -26.38
CA GLY A 336 -15.30 -23.98 -26.86
C GLY A 336 -14.24 -23.88 -25.77
N LEU A 337 -13.08 -24.51 -26.03
CA LEU A 337 -11.92 -24.46 -25.13
C LEU A 337 -11.34 -23.06 -25.11
N VAL A 338 -11.04 -22.55 -23.91
CA VAL A 338 -10.31 -21.31 -23.75
C VAL A 338 -8.83 -21.57 -24.07
N THR A 339 -8.29 -20.84 -25.03
CA THR A 339 -6.92 -21.04 -25.54
C THR A 339 -5.93 -19.97 -25.05
N SER A 340 -6.43 -18.88 -24.45
CA SER A 340 -5.61 -17.82 -23.85
C SER A 340 -5.86 -17.66 -22.35
N THR A 341 -4.99 -16.92 -21.67
CA THR A 341 -5.30 -16.41 -20.33
C THR A 341 -6.44 -15.39 -20.38
N LEU A 342 -7.21 -15.29 -19.29
CA LEU A 342 -8.21 -14.22 -19.11
C LEU A 342 -7.48 -12.90 -18.82
N GLN A 343 -7.82 -11.84 -19.53
CA GLN A 343 -7.24 -10.51 -19.29
C GLN A 343 -8.34 -9.48 -19.00
N LEU A 344 -8.08 -8.61 -18.03
CA LEU A 344 -8.96 -7.48 -17.74
C LEU A 344 -8.74 -6.39 -18.78
N CYS A 345 -9.84 -5.95 -19.37
CA CYS A 345 -9.87 -4.91 -20.38
C CYS A 345 -10.40 -3.60 -19.76
N TRP A 346 -11.07 -2.74 -20.53
CA TRP A 346 -11.60 -1.48 -19.99
C TRP A 346 -12.81 -1.71 -19.08
N LYS A 347 -12.92 -0.87 -18.04
CA LYS A 347 -14.17 -0.36 -17.45
C LYS A 347 -15.22 -1.40 -17.03
N ASP A 348 -14.84 -2.67 -16.83
CA ASP A 348 -15.69 -3.83 -16.43
C ASP A 348 -15.87 -4.89 -17.54
N THR A 349 -14.87 -5.07 -18.40
CA THR A 349 -14.88 -6.15 -19.41
C THR A 349 -13.64 -7.04 -19.31
N ALA A 350 -13.84 -8.34 -19.52
CA ALA A 350 -12.76 -9.32 -19.62
C ALA A 350 -12.68 -9.88 -21.04
N ILE A 351 -11.47 -10.15 -21.52
CA ILE A 351 -11.22 -10.67 -22.87
C ILE A 351 -10.50 -12.02 -22.80
N ALA A 352 -10.90 -12.95 -23.66
CA ALA A 352 -10.20 -14.22 -23.87
C ALA A 352 -10.45 -14.80 -25.26
N CYS A 353 -9.51 -15.62 -25.72
CA CYS A 353 -9.68 -16.46 -26.89
C CYS A 353 -10.43 -17.73 -26.51
N VAL A 354 -11.58 -17.96 -27.16
CA VAL A 354 -12.40 -19.17 -27.02
C VAL A 354 -12.47 -19.84 -28.39
N ALA A 355 -11.86 -21.02 -28.50
CA ALA A 355 -11.66 -21.72 -29.77
C ALA A 355 -11.00 -20.84 -30.85
N HIS A 356 -11.79 -20.31 -31.79
CA HIS A 356 -11.36 -19.47 -32.92
C HIS A 356 -12.02 -18.09 -32.89
N SER A 357 -12.34 -17.58 -31.70
CA SER A 357 -12.97 -16.26 -31.58
C SER A 357 -12.47 -15.56 -30.33
N ILE A 358 -12.38 -14.24 -30.42
CA ILE A 358 -12.05 -13.40 -29.28
C ILE A 358 -13.39 -12.97 -28.68
N VAL A 359 -13.62 -13.35 -27.44
CA VAL A 359 -14.86 -13.05 -26.74
C VAL A 359 -14.58 -12.02 -25.66
N VAL A 360 -15.36 -10.95 -25.69
CA VAL A 360 -15.39 -9.92 -24.66
C VAL A 360 -16.61 -10.17 -23.79
N PHE A 361 -16.37 -10.32 -22.49
CA PHE A 361 -17.39 -10.56 -21.48
C PHE A 361 -17.54 -9.31 -20.63
N ASP A 362 -18.78 -8.94 -20.32
CA ASP A 362 -19.06 -8.00 -19.25
C ASP A 362 -18.83 -8.69 -17.89
N THR A 363 -18.08 -8.05 -16.99
CA THR A 363 -17.65 -8.65 -15.72
C THR A 363 -18.81 -8.83 -14.72
N HIS A 364 -19.86 -8.02 -14.85
CA HIS A 364 -21.03 -8.07 -13.96
C HIS A 364 -22.09 -9.08 -14.43
N THR A 365 -22.38 -9.09 -15.73
CA THR A 365 -23.53 -9.83 -16.31
C THR A 365 -23.14 -11.13 -17.03
N PHE A 366 -21.87 -11.33 -17.40
CA PHE A 366 -21.39 -12.46 -18.20
C PHE A 366 -22.00 -12.57 -19.61
N ALA A 367 -22.77 -11.55 -20.03
CA ALA A 367 -23.23 -11.44 -21.39
C ALA A 367 -22.01 -11.28 -22.30
N PRO A 368 -22.00 -11.93 -23.48
CA PRO A 368 -20.95 -11.64 -24.45
C PRO A 368 -21.22 -10.21 -24.90
N ALA A 369 -20.40 -9.27 -24.45
CA ALA A 369 -20.51 -7.89 -24.90
C ALA A 369 -20.23 -7.84 -26.41
N LYS A 370 -19.27 -8.66 -26.88
CA LYS A 370 -18.98 -8.81 -28.31
C LYS A 370 -18.20 -10.10 -28.60
N VAL A 371 -18.39 -10.65 -29.80
CA VAL A 371 -17.53 -11.70 -30.37
C VAL A 371 -16.83 -11.10 -31.57
N LEU A 372 -15.51 -11.01 -31.52
CA LEU A 372 -14.70 -10.62 -32.68
C LEU A 372 -14.31 -11.90 -33.42
N PRO A 373 -14.43 -11.93 -34.77
CA PRO A 373 -13.95 -13.07 -35.55
C PRO A 373 -12.45 -13.28 -35.29
N ALA A 374 -11.99 -14.53 -35.35
CA ALA A 374 -10.55 -14.82 -35.35
C ALA A 374 -9.89 -13.97 -36.44
N ILE A 375 -9.03 -13.04 -36.04
CA ILE A 375 -8.30 -12.19 -36.98
C ILE A 375 -7.09 -13.00 -37.47
N SER A 376 -7.37 -14.06 -38.22
CA SER A 376 -6.40 -14.73 -39.04
C SER A 376 -6.88 -14.63 -40.48
N PRO A 377 -6.09 -14.06 -41.40
CA PRO A 377 -6.41 -14.09 -42.83
C PRO A 377 -6.44 -15.52 -43.40
N ASN A 378 -6.00 -16.54 -42.64
CA ASN A 378 -5.67 -17.88 -43.12
C ASN A 378 -6.52 -19.03 -42.53
N GLY A 379 -7.58 -18.75 -41.76
CA GLY A 379 -8.61 -19.75 -41.40
C GLY A 379 -8.52 -20.39 -39.99
N PRO A 380 -9.45 -21.34 -39.68
CA PRO A 380 -9.82 -21.76 -38.31
C PRO A 380 -8.87 -22.79 -37.65
N GLY A 381 -7.60 -22.88 -38.05
CA GLY A 381 -6.67 -23.91 -37.53
C GLY A 381 -5.65 -23.43 -36.49
N THR A 382 -5.76 -22.20 -35.99
CA THR A 382 -4.64 -21.50 -35.32
C THR A 382 -4.70 -21.49 -33.80
N THR A 383 -3.56 -21.72 -33.13
CA THR A 383 -3.42 -21.38 -31.70
C THR A 383 -3.35 -19.86 -31.57
N GLN A 384 -4.24 -19.30 -30.76
CA GLN A 384 -4.35 -17.86 -30.57
C GLN A 384 -3.87 -17.46 -29.17
N THR A 385 -2.80 -16.68 -29.10
CA THR A 385 -2.43 -15.99 -27.86
C THR A 385 -2.86 -14.54 -27.95
N LEU A 386 -3.17 -13.98 -26.79
CA LEU A 386 -3.76 -12.66 -26.68
C LEU A 386 -3.04 -11.88 -25.59
N ALA A 387 -2.72 -10.62 -25.89
CA ALA A 387 -2.19 -9.67 -24.93
C ALA A 387 -2.88 -8.32 -25.08
N TRP A 388 -3.28 -7.73 -23.97
CA TRP A 388 -3.92 -6.43 -23.90
C TRP A 388 -2.98 -5.39 -23.28
N ASN A 389 -2.88 -4.23 -23.90
CA ASN A 389 -2.18 -3.07 -23.34
C ASN A 389 -3.20 -2.07 -22.79
N PRO A 390 -3.30 -1.90 -21.47
CA PRO A 390 -4.26 -0.95 -20.89
C PRO A 390 -3.91 0.52 -21.14
N TYR A 391 -2.63 0.85 -21.41
CA TYR A 391 -2.18 2.23 -21.61
C TYR A 391 -2.45 2.73 -23.02
N THR A 392 -2.12 1.91 -24.02
CA THR A 392 -2.25 2.27 -25.44
C THR A 392 -3.53 1.72 -26.08
N LYS A 393 -4.34 0.96 -25.33
CA LYS A 393 -5.56 0.28 -25.81
C LYS A 393 -5.32 -0.63 -27.01
N LEU A 394 -4.12 -1.22 -27.07
CA LEU A 394 -3.73 -2.14 -28.13
C LEU A 394 -4.07 -3.58 -27.74
N LEU A 395 -4.67 -4.29 -28.67
CA LEU A 395 -4.86 -5.73 -28.59
C LEU A 395 -3.89 -6.43 -29.52
N LEU A 396 -3.03 -7.27 -28.95
CA LEU A 396 -2.21 -8.18 -29.71
C LEU A 396 -2.90 -9.54 -29.83
N THR A 397 -2.91 -10.07 -31.04
CA THR A 397 -3.33 -11.43 -31.35
C THR A 397 -2.22 -12.11 -32.14
N SER A 398 -1.70 -13.23 -31.64
CA SER A 398 -0.79 -14.05 -32.42
C SER A 398 -1.54 -15.28 -32.93
N SER A 399 -1.40 -15.61 -34.22
CA SER A 399 -1.93 -16.85 -34.78
C SER A 399 -0.79 -17.70 -35.33
N SER A 400 -0.78 -18.98 -34.97
CA SER A 400 0.23 -19.94 -35.44
C SER A 400 -0.43 -21.14 -36.10
N MET A 401 0.05 -21.50 -37.30
CA MET A 401 -0.29 -22.73 -38.01
C MET A 401 0.93 -23.65 -38.06
N LYS A 402 0.72 -24.97 -37.87
CA LYS A 402 1.78 -25.96 -38.08
C LYS A 402 2.36 -25.80 -39.50
N ASN A 403 3.67 -25.58 -39.61
CA ASN A 403 4.46 -25.43 -40.85
C ASN A 403 4.27 -24.12 -41.66
N ARG A 404 3.77 -23.02 -41.07
CA ARG A 404 3.75 -21.68 -41.72
C ARG A 404 4.34 -20.60 -40.81
N ARG A 405 4.65 -19.42 -41.38
CA ARG A 405 5.14 -18.25 -40.64
C ARG A 405 4.12 -17.83 -39.57
N ASN A 406 4.59 -17.40 -38.40
CA ASN A 406 3.73 -16.92 -37.33
C ASN A 406 3.27 -15.49 -37.61
N ASP A 407 1.96 -15.31 -37.76
CA ASP A 407 1.35 -14.00 -37.94
C ASP A 407 1.12 -13.38 -36.56
N VAL A 408 1.83 -12.29 -36.27
CA VAL A 408 1.67 -11.49 -35.08
C VAL A 408 0.99 -10.20 -35.50
N VAL A 409 -0.21 -9.98 -34.98
CA VAL A 409 -1.11 -8.91 -35.44
C VAL A 409 -1.48 -8.01 -34.27
N VAL A 410 -1.17 -6.72 -34.40
CA VAL A 410 -1.51 -5.70 -33.40
C VAL A 410 -2.67 -4.86 -33.92
N HIS A 411 -3.75 -4.84 -33.16
CA HIS A 411 -4.94 -4.05 -33.44
C HIS A 411 -5.06 -2.89 -32.44
N SER A 412 -5.47 -1.71 -32.91
CA SER A 412 -6.19 -0.80 -32.03
C SER A 412 -7.66 -1.20 -32.03
N ILE A 413 -8.29 -1.12 -30.87
CA ILE A 413 -9.71 -1.36 -30.76
C ILE A 413 -10.36 -0.09 -30.22
N ASP A 414 -11.09 0.59 -31.09
CA ASP A 414 -11.83 1.80 -30.77
C ASP A 414 -13.33 1.46 -30.67
N PHE A 415 -13.93 1.76 -29.53
CA PHE A 415 -15.37 1.59 -29.32
C PHE A 415 -16.05 2.94 -29.47
N THR A 416 -16.83 3.12 -30.53
CA THR A 416 -17.76 4.25 -30.63
C THR A 416 -19.10 3.84 -30.00
N PRO A 417 -19.65 4.63 -29.06
CA PRO A 417 -21.05 4.48 -28.68
C PRO A 417 -21.89 4.84 -29.90
N THR A 418 -22.66 3.89 -30.39
CA THR A 418 -23.69 4.14 -31.40
C THR A 418 -24.71 5.08 -30.78
N ALA A 419 -24.72 6.33 -31.25
CA ALA A 419 -25.78 7.25 -30.93
C ALA A 419 -27.10 6.64 -31.41
N ALA A 420 -28.11 6.61 -30.53
CA ALA A 420 -29.48 6.39 -30.95
C ALA A 420 -29.86 7.53 -31.89
N ASP A 421 -30.33 7.19 -33.10
CA ASP A 421 -30.84 8.18 -34.06
C ASP A 421 -31.93 9.05 -33.41
N GLY A 422 -31.73 10.37 -33.51
CA GLY A 422 -32.64 11.40 -33.00
C GLY A 422 -32.25 12.79 -33.51
N ALA A 423 -32.86 13.14 -34.64
CA ALA A 423 -32.72 14.35 -35.47
C ALA A 423 -32.51 15.73 -34.78
N THR A 424 -31.72 16.58 -35.44
CA THR A 424 -32.04 18.01 -35.64
C THR A 424 -31.66 18.50 -37.06
N ALA A 425 -32.70 18.88 -37.79
CA ALA A 425 -32.83 19.82 -38.93
C ALA A 425 -32.09 19.57 -40.28
N PRO A 426 -32.85 19.44 -41.39
CA PRO A 426 -32.35 19.67 -42.74
C PRO A 426 -32.67 21.10 -43.23
N GLU A 427 -31.71 21.75 -43.88
CA GLU A 427 -31.97 22.87 -44.79
C GLU A 427 -32.58 22.38 -46.11
N GLU A 428 -33.36 23.29 -46.70
CA GLU A 428 -34.34 23.14 -47.78
C GLU A 428 -33.80 22.58 -49.11
N HIS A 429 -34.55 21.69 -49.77
CA HIS A 429 -35.20 22.00 -51.06
C HIS A 429 -35.95 20.79 -51.68
N ARG A 430 -37.19 21.08 -52.09
CA ARG A 430 -37.96 20.54 -53.23
C ARG A 430 -38.61 19.13 -53.19
N ARG A 431 -39.94 19.20 -53.07
CA ARG A 431 -41.01 18.64 -53.94
C ARG A 431 -41.25 17.11 -53.96
N GLY A 432 -42.50 16.73 -53.64
CA GLY A 432 -43.18 15.61 -54.32
C GLY A 432 -44.19 14.80 -53.49
N LEU A 433 -45.46 15.22 -53.54
CA LEU A 433 -46.75 14.53 -53.37
C LEU A 433 -46.88 13.04 -52.88
N ILE A 434 -47.82 12.84 -51.94
CA ILE A 434 -48.99 11.89 -51.89
C ILE A 434 -48.67 10.38 -52.02
N GLU A 435 -49.03 9.44 -51.13
CA GLU A 435 -50.40 9.02 -50.73
C GLU A 435 -50.44 8.02 -49.53
N LEU A 436 -51.66 7.82 -49.04
CA LEU A 436 -52.18 7.09 -47.88
C LEU A 436 -52.16 5.54 -48.03
N VAL A 437 -52.09 4.77 -46.92
CA VAL A 437 -53.06 3.70 -46.50
C VAL A 437 -52.52 2.72 -45.41
N LYS A 438 -53.30 2.68 -44.31
CA LYS A 438 -53.57 1.73 -43.20
C LYS A 438 -52.94 0.29 -43.17
N SER A 439 -52.45 -0.15 -41.99
CA SER A 439 -53.17 -1.01 -41.00
C SER A 439 -52.32 -2.02 -40.17
N LYS A 440 -52.73 -2.17 -38.88
CA LYS A 440 -52.76 -3.35 -37.96
C LYS A 440 -51.52 -3.88 -37.16
N ALA A 441 -51.66 -3.68 -35.84
CA ALA A 441 -51.44 -4.57 -34.65
C ALA A 441 -50.01 -4.98 -34.16
N PRO A 442 -49.79 -5.07 -32.82
CA PRO A 442 -48.46 -5.10 -32.21
C PRO A 442 -47.97 -6.52 -31.88
N PRO A 443 -46.65 -6.72 -31.71
CA PRO A 443 -46.24 -7.50 -30.53
C PRO A 443 -44.92 -7.06 -29.86
N LYS A 444 -44.95 -7.18 -28.52
CA LYS A 444 -43.89 -7.58 -27.58
C LYS A 444 -42.62 -6.71 -27.51
N ALA A 445 -42.48 -6.05 -26.36
CA ALA A 445 -41.28 -5.33 -25.94
C ALA A 445 -40.02 -6.21 -25.99
N ALA A 446 -39.22 -6.01 -27.03
CA ALA A 446 -37.83 -6.42 -27.05
C ALA A 446 -37.05 -5.43 -26.17
N VAL A 447 -36.34 -5.96 -25.16
CA VAL A 447 -35.30 -5.20 -24.48
C VAL A 447 -34.20 -4.94 -25.51
N SER A 448 -34.16 -3.70 -26.00
CA SER A 448 -33.17 -3.18 -26.93
C SER A 448 -31.77 -3.29 -26.33
N ALA A 449 -30.96 -4.21 -26.84
CA ALA A 449 -29.52 -4.22 -26.59
C ALA A 449 -28.90 -2.99 -27.26
N VAL A 450 -28.32 -2.09 -26.46
CA VAL A 450 -27.52 -0.96 -26.94
C VAL A 450 -26.28 -1.53 -27.64
N GLY A 451 -26.27 -1.53 -28.97
CA GLY A 451 -25.21 -2.14 -29.76
C GLY A 451 -24.04 -1.21 -30.02
N THR A 452 -23.06 -1.12 -29.11
CA THR A 452 -21.79 -0.39 -29.33
C THR A 452 -20.96 -1.03 -30.46
N SER A 453 -20.65 -0.29 -31.53
CA SER A 453 -19.79 -0.76 -32.62
C SER A 453 -18.31 -0.51 -32.32
N ALA A 454 -17.58 -1.54 -31.85
CA ALA A 454 -16.11 -1.55 -31.93
C ALA A 454 -15.62 -1.64 -33.38
N ILE A 455 -14.78 -0.69 -33.80
CA ILE A 455 -13.99 -0.75 -35.04
C ILE A 455 -12.60 -1.24 -34.65
N SER A 456 -12.18 -2.37 -35.21
CA SER A 456 -10.80 -2.86 -35.07
C SER A 456 -9.99 -2.30 -36.23
N ASN A 457 -9.01 -1.45 -35.94
CA ASN A 457 -8.06 -1.00 -36.94
C ASN A 457 -6.77 -1.82 -36.82
N LEU A 458 -6.38 -2.48 -37.90
CA LEU A 458 -5.09 -3.15 -37.98
C LEU A 458 -4.01 -2.08 -38.00
N LEU A 459 -3.17 -2.02 -36.96
CA LEU A 459 -2.07 -1.07 -36.89
C LEU A 459 -0.83 -1.61 -37.58
N PHE A 460 -0.50 -2.88 -37.32
CA PHE A 460 0.68 -3.51 -37.86
C PHE A 460 0.57 -5.04 -37.85
N HIS A 461 1.18 -5.65 -38.87
CA HIS A 461 1.31 -7.10 -39.05
C HIS A 461 2.80 -7.41 -39.20
N THR A 462 3.32 -8.32 -38.38
CA THR A 462 4.66 -8.87 -38.56
C THR A 462 4.62 -10.39 -38.66
N THR A 463 5.57 -10.93 -39.42
CA THR A 463 5.80 -12.38 -39.51
C THR A 463 7.08 -12.74 -38.79
N GLU A 464 6.95 -13.40 -37.64
CA GLU A 464 8.11 -13.77 -36.84
C GLU A 464 8.64 -15.13 -37.26
N LYS A 465 9.90 -15.15 -37.74
CA LYS A 465 10.61 -16.38 -38.15
C LYS A 465 11.41 -17.03 -37.01
N ALA A 466 11.71 -16.27 -35.96
CA ALA A 466 12.59 -16.72 -34.87
C ALA A 466 11.90 -17.67 -33.87
N LEU A 467 10.56 -17.68 -33.84
CA LEU A 467 9.75 -18.63 -33.08
C LEU A 467 8.96 -19.52 -34.02
N ASP A 468 8.83 -20.79 -33.65
CA ASP A 468 8.04 -21.81 -34.36
C ASP A 468 6.54 -21.69 -34.06
N VAL A 469 6.17 -21.47 -32.79
CA VAL A 469 4.79 -21.19 -32.35
C VAL A 469 4.82 -20.15 -31.25
N VAL A 470 3.95 -19.15 -31.27
CA VAL A 470 3.79 -18.21 -30.15
C VAL A 470 2.80 -18.79 -29.15
N HIS A 471 3.24 -19.03 -27.92
CA HIS A 471 2.43 -19.56 -26.81
C HIS A 471 2.21 -18.55 -25.68
N PHE A 472 3.07 -17.53 -25.59
CA PHE A 472 2.95 -16.46 -24.62
C PHE A 472 3.20 -15.12 -25.29
N ALA A 473 2.36 -14.14 -24.95
CA ALA A 473 2.52 -12.76 -25.35
C ALA A 473 2.14 -11.83 -24.19
N ALA A 474 2.93 -10.78 -23.95
CA ALA A 474 2.63 -9.77 -22.94
C ALA A 474 3.29 -8.43 -23.27
N PHE A 475 2.60 -7.34 -22.96
CA PHE A 475 3.18 -6.00 -23.00
C PHE A 475 4.08 -5.74 -21.79
N PHE A 476 5.14 -4.96 -21.98
CA PHE A 476 6.18 -4.69 -21.00
C PHE A 476 6.69 -3.26 -21.08
N ALA A 477 7.39 -2.80 -20.04
CA ALA A 477 7.95 -1.45 -19.94
C ALA A 477 6.92 -0.35 -20.26
N GLN A 478 5.79 -0.36 -19.54
CA GLN A 478 4.65 0.56 -19.75
C GLN A 478 4.05 0.47 -21.16
N GLY A 479 4.18 -0.70 -21.79
CA GLY A 479 3.63 -0.95 -23.10
C GLY A 479 4.54 -0.62 -24.26
N LYS A 480 5.77 -0.15 -24.01
CA LYS A 480 6.76 0.17 -25.06
C LYS A 480 7.36 -1.08 -25.69
N LEU A 481 7.51 -2.15 -24.93
CA LEU A 481 8.07 -3.41 -25.38
C LEU A 481 7.00 -4.51 -25.41
N LEU A 482 7.18 -5.46 -26.30
CA LEU A 482 6.38 -6.66 -26.43
C LEU A 482 7.25 -7.89 -26.18
N ILE A 483 6.76 -8.79 -25.34
CA ILE A 483 7.39 -10.07 -25.03
C ILE A 483 6.64 -11.15 -25.80
N LEU A 484 7.35 -11.94 -26.60
CA LEU A 484 6.83 -13.14 -27.24
C LEU A 484 7.66 -14.36 -26.85
N SER A 485 7.02 -15.49 -26.59
CA SER A 485 7.72 -16.75 -26.34
C SER A 485 6.94 -17.95 -26.85
N ASN A 486 7.68 -18.96 -27.32
CA ASN A 486 7.16 -20.30 -27.60
C ASN A 486 7.11 -21.19 -26.34
N MET A 487 7.44 -20.65 -25.16
CA MET A 487 7.57 -21.40 -23.91
C MET A 487 8.57 -22.58 -23.99
N LYS A 488 9.48 -22.56 -24.98
CA LYS A 488 10.66 -23.45 -25.04
C LYS A 488 11.82 -22.75 -24.34
N SER A 489 12.92 -22.47 -25.02
CA SER A 489 14.11 -21.83 -24.43
C SER A 489 14.29 -20.37 -24.81
N ARG A 490 13.39 -19.78 -25.62
CA ARG A 490 13.60 -18.44 -26.20
C ARG A 490 12.50 -17.47 -25.84
N ILE A 491 12.89 -16.24 -25.56
CA ILE A 491 12.02 -15.08 -25.42
C ILE A 491 12.48 -14.01 -26.40
N LEU A 492 11.55 -13.49 -27.19
CA LEU A 492 11.76 -12.34 -28.07
C LEU A 492 11.25 -11.09 -27.38
N LEU A 493 12.04 -10.03 -27.45
CA LEU A 493 11.66 -8.68 -27.06
C LEU A 493 11.61 -7.82 -28.32
N LEU A 494 10.44 -7.23 -28.56
CA LEU A 494 10.14 -6.38 -29.71
C LEU A 494 9.70 -5.00 -29.23
N GLU A 495 9.88 -3.99 -30.06
CA GLU A 495 9.24 -2.69 -29.86
C GLU A 495 7.74 -2.80 -30.20
N SER A 496 6.87 -2.30 -29.32
CA SER A 496 5.41 -2.40 -29.45
C SER A 496 4.83 -1.64 -30.66
N VAL A 497 5.46 -0.51 -31.00
CA VAL A 497 5.15 0.31 -32.18
C VAL A 497 6.48 0.56 -32.88
N PRO A 498 6.77 -0.15 -33.98
CA PRO A 498 8.06 -0.02 -34.63
C PRO A 498 8.23 1.36 -35.24
N SER A 499 9.37 2.00 -34.96
CA SER A 499 9.72 3.32 -35.52
C SER A 499 9.88 3.31 -37.06
N SER A 500 10.09 2.13 -37.67
CA SER A 500 10.13 1.95 -39.12
C SER A 500 9.60 0.55 -39.54
N PRO A 501 8.98 0.41 -40.72
CA PRO A 501 8.39 -0.85 -41.19
C PRO A 501 9.42 -1.92 -41.63
N HIS A 502 10.73 -1.61 -41.65
CA HIS A 502 11.75 -2.49 -42.24
C HIS A 502 12.82 -3.05 -41.29
N SER A 503 12.86 -2.63 -40.02
CA SER A 503 13.59 -3.37 -38.98
C SER A 503 13.20 -2.85 -37.60
N SER A 504 12.29 -3.54 -36.92
CA SER A 504 12.14 -3.37 -35.47
C SER A 504 13.37 -3.97 -34.78
N PRO A 505 14.01 -3.29 -33.82
CA PRO A 505 15.08 -3.88 -33.03
C PRO A 505 14.53 -5.11 -32.30
N GLN A 506 15.04 -6.29 -32.65
CA GLN A 506 14.65 -7.57 -32.08
C GLN A 506 15.77 -8.07 -31.17
N GLN A 507 15.46 -8.28 -29.90
CA GLN A 507 16.39 -8.89 -28.96
C GLN A 507 15.92 -10.29 -28.58
N ILE A 508 16.84 -11.25 -28.59
CA ILE A 508 16.56 -12.65 -28.29
C ILE A 508 17.25 -13.02 -26.98
N LEU A 509 16.47 -13.47 -26.00
CA LEU A 509 16.97 -14.07 -24.78
C LEU A 509 16.87 -15.59 -24.92
N ASP A 510 18.01 -16.27 -25.07
CA ASP A 510 18.09 -17.74 -25.04
C ASP A 510 18.50 -18.23 -23.64
N PHE A 511 17.93 -19.36 -23.25
CA PHE A 511 18.07 -20.01 -21.93
C PHE A 511 18.59 -21.44 -22.07
N ASP A 512 19.55 -21.65 -22.98
CA ASP A 512 20.37 -22.86 -23.08
C ASP A 512 19.57 -24.18 -23.15
N GLY A 513 18.38 -24.14 -23.78
CA GLY A 513 17.51 -25.31 -23.92
C GLY A 513 16.58 -25.60 -22.73
N ASP A 514 16.68 -24.87 -21.62
CA ASP A 514 15.75 -25.03 -20.49
C ASP A 514 14.34 -24.58 -20.89
N ARG A 515 13.35 -25.45 -20.65
CA ARG A 515 11.95 -25.18 -21.03
C ARG A 515 11.28 -24.23 -20.03
N ILE A 516 10.85 -23.08 -20.52
CA ILE A 516 10.12 -22.08 -19.76
C ILE A 516 8.72 -22.62 -19.41
N CYS A 517 8.32 -22.49 -18.14
CA CYS A 517 6.98 -22.88 -17.68
C CYS A 517 6.11 -21.67 -17.30
N HIS A 518 6.72 -20.54 -16.95
CA HIS A 518 6.00 -19.30 -16.62
C HIS A 518 6.89 -18.08 -16.83
N ILE A 519 6.30 -16.97 -17.30
CA ILE A 519 6.94 -15.66 -17.44
C ILE A 519 6.07 -14.65 -16.70
N ALA A 520 6.64 -13.95 -15.73
CA ALA A 520 6.02 -12.81 -15.07
C ALA A 520 6.81 -11.54 -15.42
N SER A 521 6.12 -10.42 -15.55
CA SER A 521 6.74 -9.14 -15.88
C SER A 521 6.29 -8.05 -14.90
N SER A 522 7.24 -7.18 -14.52
CA SER A 522 6.98 -5.96 -13.75
C SER A 522 7.23 -4.75 -14.65
N SER A 523 6.17 -4.01 -14.99
CA SER A 523 6.28 -2.76 -15.75
C SER A 523 6.97 -1.63 -14.98
N PRO A 524 6.69 -1.40 -13.68
CA PRO A 524 7.35 -0.34 -12.92
C PRO A 524 8.86 -0.52 -12.76
N SER A 525 9.31 -1.76 -12.55
CA SER A 525 10.73 -2.05 -12.28
C SER A 525 11.51 -2.53 -13.51
N ALA A 526 10.84 -2.68 -14.67
CA ALA A 526 11.40 -3.28 -15.88
C ALA A 526 12.17 -4.59 -15.61
N VAL A 527 11.54 -5.50 -14.85
CA VAL A 527 12.10 -6.83 -14.52
C VAL A 527 11.22 -7.94 -15.06
N LEU A 528 11.85 -8.99 -15.58
CA LEU A 528 11.22 -10.26 -15.94
C LEU A 528 11.61 -11.34 -14.94
N ALA A 529 10.65 -12.16 -14.53
CA ALA A 529 10.88 -13.36 -13.75
C ALA A 529 10.48 -14.58 -14.57
N ILE A 530 11.45 -15.45 -14.84
CA ILE A 530 11.29 -16.60 -15.73
C ILE A 530 11.48 -17.87 -14.91
N ALA A 531 10.45 -18.71 -14.91
CA ALA A 531 10.48 -20.02 -14.28
C ALA A 531 10.66 -21.12 -15.33
N PHE A 532 11.39 -22.17 -14.97
CA PHE A 532 11.70 -23.29 -15.86
C PHE A 532 11.10 -24.58 -15.33
N ARG A 533 10.67 -25.44 -16.26
CA ARG A 533 10.00 -26.70 -15.95
C ARG A 533 10.92 -27.62 -15.14
N GLY A 534 10.50 -27.94 -13.91
CA GLY A 534 11.21 -28.87 -13.03
C GLY A 534 12.43 -28.26 -12.33
N LYS A 535 12.75 -26.98 -12.56
CA LYS A 535 13.87 -26.30 -11.89
C LYS A 535 13.39 -25.63 -10.61
N ARG A 536 14.28 -25.57 -9.62
CA ARG A 536 14.05 -24.94 -8.31
C ARG A 536 14.51 -23.48 -8.26
N HIS A 537 14.66 -22.84 -9.42
CA HIS A 537 15.07 -21.45 -9.48
C HIS A 537 14.22 -20.63 -10.45
N ILE A 538 14.21 -19.32 -10.22
CA ILE A 538 13.73 -18.31 -11.18
C ILE A 538 14.94 -17.53 -11.69
N SER A 539 15.00 -17.30 -12.99
CA SER A 539 15.91 -16.32 -13.59
C SER A 539 15.21 -14.96 -13.62
N LEU A 540 15.74 -14.00 -12.88
CA LEU A 540 15.40 -12.59 -12.97
C LEU A 540 16.23 -11.95 -14.06
N VAL A 541 15.57 -11.33 -15.03
CA VAL A 541 16.21 -10.57 -16.10
C VAL A 541 15.86 -9.10 -15.92
N LYS A 542 16.86 -8.28 -15.64
CA LYS A 542 16.72 -6.85 -15.32
C LYS A 542 17.31 -6.00 -16.45
N SER A 543 16.55 -5.01 -16.92
CA SER A 543 17.02 -4.04 -17.91
C SER A 543 17.94 -3.02 -17.22
N GLN A 544 19.20 -2.91 -17.63
CA GLN A 544 20.05 -1.80 -17.18
C GLN A 544 19.87 -0.60 -18.11
N SER A 545 19.08 0.38 -17.67
CA SER A 545 19.13 1.72 -18.25
C SER A 545 20.50 2.33 -17.95
N THR A 546 21.39 2.33 -18.94
CA THR A 546 22.67 3.06 -18.88
C THR A 546 22.47 4.48 -19.40
N GLY A 547 21.96 5.37 -18.56
CA GLY A 547 22.07 6.83 -18.77
C GLY A 547 21.19 7.41 -19.88
N ILE A 548 20.81 8.68 -19.67
CA ILE A 548 19.99 9.47 -20.59
C ILE A 548 20.85 9.89 -21.78
N ASN A 549 20.60 9.32 -22.96
CA ASN A 549 20.86 10.00 -24.23
C ASN A 549 19.52 10.14 -24.96
N ASN A 550 19.09 11.39 -25.10
CA ASN A 550 17.71 11.78 -25.33
C ASN A 550 17.09 11.43 -26.69
N ASN A 551 17.71 10.63 -27.57
CA ASN A 551 17.11 10.33 -28.89
C ASN A 551 17.50 8.97 -29.49
N ALA A 552 18.03 8.03 -28.72
CA ALA A 552 18.21 6.66 -29.17
C ALA A 552 18.04 5.69 -28.01
N ILE A 553 17.17 4.69 -28.16
CA ILE A 553 17.11 3.52 -27.28
C ILE A 553 18.40 2.74 -27.53
N THR A 554 19.50 3.09 -26.87
CA THR A 554 20.70 2.26 -26.83
C THR A 554 20.36 0.96 -26.10
N MET A 555 20.70 -0.18 -26.70
CA MET A 555 20.34 -1.50 -26.22
C MET A 555 20.71 -1.70 -24.74
N ASP A 556 19.69 -1.81 -23.89
CA ASP A 556 19.85 -2.12 -22.48
C ASP A 556 20.63 -3.44 -22.34
N THR A 557 21.70 -3.41 -21.56
CA THR A 557 22.41 -4.64 -21.16
C THR A 557 21.57 -5.34 -20.10
N TRP A 558 21.10 -6.54 -20.42
CA TRP A 558 20.26 -7.31 -19.50
C TRP A 558 21.13 -8.10 -18.54
N THR A 559 20.91 -7.91 -17.25
CA THR A 559 21.56 -8.73 -16.23
C THR A 559 20.67 -9.87 -15.80
N ARG A 560 21.28 -11.03 -15.54
CA ARG A 560 20.60 -12.25 -15.10
C ARG A 560 20.98 -12.55 -13.66
N GLU A 561 19.98 -12.76 -12.82
CA GLU A 561 20.15 -13.16 -11.42
C GLU A 561 19.27 -14.38 -11.13
N HIS A 562 19.83 -15.40 -10.49
CA HIS A 562 19.06 -16.60 -10.12
C HIS A 562 18.57 -16.52 -8.67
N LEU A 563 17.28 -16.78 -8.47
CA LEU A 563 16.67 -16.97 -7.16
C LEU A 563 16.39 -18.46 -6.93
N GLU A 564 17.05 -19.06 -5.94
CA GLU A 564 16.86 -20.47 -5.57
C GLU A 564 15.72 -20.67 -4.57
N PHE A 565 15.03 -21.81 -4.71
CA PHE A 565 13.85 -22.20 -3.95
C PHE A 565 13.94 -23.66 -3.49
N ALA A 566 13.08 -24.07 -2.56
CA ALA A 566 13.14 -25.41 -1.99
C ALA A 566 12.54 -26.46 -2.95
N PHE A 567 11.46 -26.09 -3.65
CA PHE A 567 10.75 -26.96 -4.59
C PHE A 567 10.72 -26.37 -6.00
N PRO A 568 10.42 -27.20 -7.03
CA PRO A 568 10.26 -26.71 -8.40
C PRO A 568 9.26 -25.56 -8.49
N VAL A 569 9.65 -24.52 -9.21
CA VAL A 569 8.84 -23.32 -9.37
C VAL A 569 7.81 -23.53 -10.47
N THR A 570 6.58 -23.08 -10.23
CA THR A 570 5.46 -23.34 -11.13
C THR A 570 4.85 -22.09 -11.74
N CYS A 571 4.73 -21.03 -10.97
CA CYS A 571 4.28 -19.72 -11.45
C CYS A 571 4.78 -18.62 -10.51
N SER A 572 4.74 -17.39 -10.98
CA SER A 572 5.19 -16.22 -10.22
C SER A 572 4.36 -14.99 -10.56
N ALA A 573 4.27 -14.02 -9.64
CA ALA A 573 3.57 -12.76 -9.86
C ALA A 573 4.25 -11.64 -9.08
N PHE A 574 4.53 -10.53 -9.76
CA PHE A 574 5.03 -9.32 -9.12
C PHE A 574 3.90 -8.58 -8.42
N ASP A 575 4.21 -7.96 -7.29
CA ASP A 575 3.33 -6.96 -6.70
C ASP A 575 3.22 -5.73 -7.61
N THR A 576 2.28 -4.82 -7.32
CA THR A 576 2.05 -3.61 -8.13
C THR A 576 3.19 -2.61 -8.11
N ARG A 577 4.25 -2.90 -7.35
CA ARG A 577 5.46 -2.10 -7.24
C ARG A 577 6.64 -2.73 -7.96
N GLY A 578 6.60 -4.04 -8.21
CA GLY A 578 7.73 -4.81 -8.69
C GLY A 578 8.82 -5.01 -7.64
N GLU A 579 8.53 -4.72 -6.38
CA GLU A 579 9.46 -4.85 -5.25
C GLU A 579 9.42 -6.26 -4.68
N TYR A 580 8.24 -6.87 -4.66
CA TYR A 580 8.04 -8.22 -4.19
C TYR A 580 7.60 -9.14 -5.32
N LEU A 581 8.16 -10.35 -5.32
CA LEU A 581 7.77 -11.44 -6.19
C LEU A 581 7.14 -12.53 -5.33
N ALA A 582 5.87 -12.84 -5.61
CA ALA A 582 5.24 -14.06 -5.14
C ALA A 582 5.64 -15.21 -6.08
N VAL A 583 6.10 -16.31 -5.50
CA VAL A 583 6.56 -17.49 -6.23
C VAL A 583 5.82 -18.71 -5.70
N ALA A 584 5.18 -19.45 -6.58
CA ALA A 584 4.63 -20.75 -6.24
C ALA A 584 5.68 -21.84 -6.45
N GLU A 585 5.95 -22.58 -5.39
CA GLU A 585 6.77 -23.77 -5.40
C GLU A 585 5.86 -24.98 -5.18
N SER A 586 5.99 -26.01 -5.99
CA SER A 586 5.12 -27.19 -5.86
C SER A 586 5.94 -28.47 -5.77
N SER A 587 5.57 -29.32 -4.81
CA SER A 587 5.86 -30.74 -4.82
C SER A 587 4.75 -31.50 -5.58
N CYS A 588 4.79 -32.83 -5.56
CA CYS A 588 3.71 -33.65 -6.10
C CYS A 588 2.39 -33.55 -5.33
N VAL A 589 2.43 -33.27 -4.02
CA VAL A 589 1.24 -33.30 -3.14
C VAL A 589 0.85 -31.91 -2.64
N LYS A 590 1.84 -31.06 -2.34
CA LYS A 590 1.64 -29.75 -1.71
C LYS A 590 2.32 -28.65 -2.50
N ALA A 591 1.77 -27.45 -2.42
CA ALA A 591 2.40 -26.24 -2.91
C ALA A 591 2.54 -25.18 -1.82
N TRP A 592 3.61 -24.42 -1.94
CA TRP A 592 3.98 -23.32 -1.07
C TRP A 592 4.05 -22.02 -1.87
N LEU A 593 3.77 -20.92 -1.19
CA LEU A 593 4.02 -19.59 -1.70
C LEU A 593 5.22 -19.01 -0.97
N SER A 594 6.15 -18.48 -1.74
CA SER A 594 7.36 -17.81 -1.28
C SER A 594 7.35 -16.37 -1.75
N ILE A 595 7.46 -15.43 -0.81
CA ILE A 595 7.53 -13.99 -1.08
C ILE A 595 8.97 -13.55 -0.96
N VAL A 596 9.50 -12.95 -2.02
CA VAL A 596 10.91 -12.56 -2.15
C VAL A 596 11.01 -11.11 -2.61
N ALA A 597 11.93 -10.34 -2.02
CA ALA A 597 12.29 -9.02 -2.51
C ALA A 597 13.14 -9.14 -3.79
N VAL A 598 12.76 -8.40 -4.84
CA VAL A 598 13.37 -8.47 -6.18
C VAL A 598 14.69 -7.69 -6.26
N HIS A 599 14.79 -6.66 -5.44
CA HIS A 599 15.87 -5.70 -5.39
C HIS A 599 16.75 -5.97 -4.15
N ARG A 600 17.99 -6.43 -4.36
CA ARG A 600 18.95 -6.67 -3.28
C ARG A 600 19.84 -5.43 -3.12
N PRO A 601 20.04 -4.88 -1.91
CA PRO A 601 21.22 -4.06 -1.66
C PRO A 601 22.46 -4.96 -1.78
N THR A 602 23.39 -4.59 -2.66
CA THR A 602 24.70 -5.23 -2.80
C THR A 602 25.55 -4.91 -1.57
N THR A 603 25.35 -5.60 -0.46
CA THR A 603 26.36 -5.60 0.61
C THR A 603 27.55 -6.37 0.08
N LYS A 604 28.64 -5.65 -0.21
CA LYS A 604 29.89 -6.20 -0.74
C LYS A 604 30.33 -7.41 0.09
N ALA A 605 30.57 -8.51 -0.59
CA ALA A 605 31.30 -9.66 -0.09
C ALA A 605 32.69 -9.20 0.35
N ASN A 606 32.88 -9.03 1.66
CA ASN A 606 34.17 -9.02 2.34
C ASN A 606 33.92 -9.31 3.83
N SER A 607 33.44 -10.52 4.12
CA SER A 607 33.69 -11.16 5.40
C SER A 607 34.10 -12.60 5.12
N ILE A 608 35.38 -12.86 5.34
CA ILE A 608 35.96 -14.20 5.34
C ILE A 608 35.47 -14.90 6.62
N ALA A 609 35.08 -16.16 6.47
CA ALA A 609 34.72 -17.14 7.50
C ALA A 609 33.35 -16.97 8.18
N ASP A 610 32.34 -17.73 7.73
CA ASP A 610 31.96 -18.97 8.42
C ASP A 610 31.01 -19.83 7.56
N SER A 611 31.37 -21.09 7.34
CA SER A 611 30.69 -21.99 6.39
C SER A 611 29.49 -22.75 6.99
N SER A 612 28.90 -22.26 8.07
CA SER A 612 27.76 -22.92 8.73
C SER A 612 26.56 -22.01 9.08
N SER A 613 26.61 -20.70 8.81
CA SER A 613 25.43 -19.83 8.88
C SER A 613 24.98 -19.43 7.46
N ARG A 614 24.11 -20.27 6.85
CA ARG A 614 23.22 -19.81 5.78
C ARG A 614 22.23 -18.81 6.38
N GLU A 615 22.70 -17.58 6.58
CA GLU A 615 21.95 -16.52 7.23
C GLU A 615 20.79 -16.07 6.33
N SER A 616 19.66 -16.71 6.61
CA SER A 616 18.27 -16.33 6.34
C SER A 616 18.07 -15.06 5.49
N THR A 617 18.03 -15.25 4.18
CA THR A 617 17.28 -14.37 3.27
C THR A 617 15.86 -14.16 3.82
N ARG A 618 15.31 -12.94 3.84
CA ARG A 618 13.90 -12.65 4.20
C ARG A 618 12.93 -13.25 3.16
N LYS A 619 12.94 -14.56 2.99
CA LYS A 619 11.98 -15.32 2.18
C LYS A 619 10.88 -15.79 3.12
N ARG A 620 9.67 -15.29 2.92
CA ARG A 620 8.50 -15.80 3.66
C ARG A 620 7.87 -16.92 2.85
N ARG A 621 7.96 -18.13 3.38
CA ARG A 621 7.40 -19.33 2.75
C ARG A 621 6.29 -19.92 3.61
N PHE A 622 5.15 -20.22 3.01
CA PHE A 622 4.00 -20.82 3.70
C PHE A 622 3.27 -21.81 2.80
N GLU A 623 2.61 -22.80 3.40
CA GLU A 623 1.81 -23.79 2.68
C GLU A 623 0.51 -23.16 2.19
N ALA A 624 0.19 -23.33 0.90
CA ALA A 624 -0.92 -22.65 0.27
C ALA A 624 -2.00 -23.61 -0.25
N HIS A 625 -1.62 -24.63 -1.03
CA HIS A 625 -2.56 -25.49 -1.75
C HIS A 625 -2.14 -26.97 -1.67
N VAL A 626 -3.13 -27.86 -1.79
CA VAL A 626 -2.91 -29.32 -1.90
C VAL A 626 -2.80 -29.69 -3.38
N GLY A 627 -1.64 -29.40 -3.95
CA GLY A 627 -1.36 -29.61 -5.36
C GLY A 627 -0.81 -28.33 -5.99
N LYS A 628 -0.52 -28.41 -7.28
CA LYS A 628 0.13 -27.32 -8.01
C LYS A 628 -0.73 -26.04 -8.01
N VAL A 629 -0.09 -24.91 -7.73
CA VAL A 629 -0.71 -23.59 -7.92
C VAL A 629 -0.79 -23.30 -9.41
N SER A 630 -1.98 -22.95 -9.88
CA SER A 630 -2.26 -22.64 -11.28
C SER A 630 -1.97 -21.18 -11.62
N CYS A 631 -2.36 -20.25 -10.76
CA CYS A 631 -2.22 -18.81 -10.98
C CYS A 631 -2.00 -18.05 -9.67
N LEU A 632 -1.39 -16.86 -9.79
CA LEU A 632 -1.17 -15.89 -8.72
C LEU A 632 -1.49 -14.48 -9.22
N GLN A 633 -2.10 -13.65 -8.36
CA GLN A 633 -2.38 -12.25 -8.64
C GLN A 633 -2.32 -11.43 -7.36
N TRP A 634 -1.70 -10.25 -7.40
CA TRP A 634 -1.74 -9.28 -6.31
C TRP A 634 -2.88 -8.29 -6.53
N THR A 635 -3.53 -7.84 -5.47
CA THR A 635 -4.46 -6.71 -5.53
C THR A 635 -3.73 -5.39 -5.65
N LYS A 636 -4.34 -4.43 -6.35
CA LYS A 636 -3.70 -3.15 -6.67
C LYS A 636 -3.58 -2.20 -5.49
N ALA A 637 -4.61 -2.13 -4.66
CA ALA A 637 -4.69 -1.12 -3.60
C ALA A 637 -3.74 -1.45 -2.43
N THR A 638 -3.85 -2.66 -1.88
CA THR A 638 -3.25 -2.98 -0.57
C THR A 638 -2.32 -4.19 -0.58
N SER A 639 -1.99 -4.70 -1.77
CA SER A 639 -1.09 -5.84 -1.99
C SER A 639 -1.55 -7.11 -1.25
N LEU A 640 -2.84 -7.43 -1.28
CA LEU A 640 -3.31 -8.78 -0.92
C LEU A 640 -2.89 -9.75 -2.03
N LEU A 641 -2.61 -11.01 -1.67
CA LEU A 641 -2.25 -12.03 -2.65
C LEU A 641 -3.42 -12.99 -2.86
N VAL A 642 -3.74 -13.27 -4.12
CA VAL A 642 -4.74 -14.26 -4.52
C VAL A 642 -4.04 -15.42 -5.22
N SER A 643 -4.36 -16.65 -4.81
CA SER A 643 -3.83 -17.86 -5.41
C SER A 643 -4.94 -18.83 -5.79
N SER A 644 -4.71 -19.61 -6.84
CA SER A 644 -5.59 -20.71 -7.24
C SER A 644 -4.80 -21.99 -7.39
N GLY A 645 -5.43 -23.14 -7.11
CA GLY A 645 -4.77 -24.43 -7.16
C GLY A 645 -5.53 -25.50 -7.93
N PHE A 646 -4.80 -26.57 -8.23
CA PHE A 646 -5.35 -27.82 -8.76
C PHE A 646 -6.20 -28.57 -7.71
N ASP A 647 -6.16 -28.15 -6.45
CA ASP A 647 -7.08 -28.59 -5.40
C ASP A 647 -8.50 -28.05 -5.57
N GLY A 648 -8.73 -27.14 -6.54
CA GLY A 648 -10.05 -26.60 -6.80
C GLY A 648 -10.39 -25.33 -6.02
N TYR A 649 -9.44 -24.84 -5.23
CA TYR A 649 -9.65 -23.69 -4.35
C TYR A 649 -8.98 -22.44 -4.90
N VAL A 650 -9.65 -21.30 -4.69
CA VAL A 650 -9.03 -19.96 -4.70
C VAL A 650 -8.89 -19.48 -3.28
N LYS A 651 -7.73 -18.93 -2.93
CA LYS A 651 -7.42 -18.40 -1.60
C LYS A 651 -6.95 -16.96 -1.69
N ILE A 652 -7.36 -16.16 -0.71
CA ILE A 652 -6.93 -14.76 -0.53
C ILE A 652 -6.08 -14.68 0.73
N TRP A 653 -4.93 -14.05 0.62
CA TRP A 653 -3.90 -14.00 1.64
C TRP A 653 -3.57 -12.57 2.01
N GLU A 654 -3.48 -12.32 3.30
CA GLU A 654 -2.85 -11.12 3.85
C GLU A 654 -1.42 -11.48 4.27
N ILE A 655 -0.46 -10.72 3.77
CA ILE A 655 0.97 -10.98 3.94
C ILE A 655 1.58 -9.80 4.72
N ASP A 656 1.21 -9.70 5.99
CA ASP A 656 1.77 -8.74 6.95
C ASP A 656 2.82 -9.46 7.83
N THR A 657 2.97 -9.17 9.13
CA THR A 657 3.91 -9.87 10.02
C THR A 657 3.65 -11.39 10.08
N HIS A 658 2.38 -11.77 10.05
CA HIS A 658 1.93 -13.16 9.95
C HIS A 658 1.13 -13.33 8.66
N VAL A 659 1.26 -14.51 8.04
CA VAL A 659 0.47 -14.86 6.86
C VAL A 659 -0.87 -15.42 7.31
N THR A 660 -1.95 -14.79 6.88
CA THR A 660 -3.32 -15.22 7.19
C THR A 660 -4.09 -15.48 5.89
N CYS A 661 -4.80 -16.62 5.85
CA CYS A 661 -5.74 -16.90 4.77
C CYS A 661 -7.09 -16.25 5.12
N LEU A 662 -7.45 -15.20 4.40
CA LEU A 662 -8.67 -14.42 4.67
C LEU A 662 -9.92 -15.10 4.09
N LEU A 663 -9.78 -15.80 2.97
CA LEU A 663 -10.89 -16.46 2.30
C LEU A 663 -10.39 -17.68 1.54
N THR A 664 -11.18 -18.76 1.57
CA THR A 664 -10.99 -19.97 0.75
C THR A 664 -12.30 -20.27 0.03
N ILE A 665 -12.26 -20.37 -1.29
CA ILE A 665 -13.43 -20.58 -2.15
C ILE A 665 -13.21 -21.84 -2.98
N HIS A 666 -14.08 -22.83 -2.84
CA HIS A 666 -14.09 -23.99 -3.72
C HIS A 666 -14.87 -23.69 -5.01
N LEU A 667 -14.24 -23.85 -6.16
CA LEU A 667 -14.83 -23.53 -7.47
C LEU A 667 -14.97 -24.74 -8.40
N ASP A 668 -13.98 -25.65 -8.41
CA ASP A 668 -14.01 -26.84 -9.27
C ASP A 668 -13.30 -28.01 -8.59
N THR A 669 -14.00 -29.13 -8.42
CA THR A 669 -13.45 -30.38 -7.87
C THR A 669 -12.22 -30.94 -8.58
N ARG A 670 -12.01 -30.60 -9.86
CA ARG A 670 -10.88 -31.10 -10.67
C ARG A 670 -9.76 -30.09 -10.85
N GLY A 671 -9.84 -28.95 -10.15
CA GLY A 671 -8.82 -27.93 -10.18
C GLY A 671 -9.16 -26.74 -11.06
N ILE A 672 -8.47 -25.64 -10.78
CA ILE A 672 -8.64 -24.37 -11.49
C ILE A 672 -7.55 -24.27 -12.56
N TYR A 673 -7.96 -23.96 -13.79
CA TYR A 673 -7.03 -23.74 -14.89
C TYR A 673 -6.47 -22.31 -14.88
N SER A 674 -7.36 -21.32 -14.74
CA SER A 674 -7.00 -19.90 -14.70
C SER A 674 -8.03 -19.10 -13.90
N PHE A 675 -7.60 -17.99 -13.29
CA PHE A 675 -8.50 -17.02 -12.69
C PHE A 675 -8.07 -15.59 -13.03
N LEU A 676 -9.00 -14.66 -12.84
CA LEU A 676 -8.76 -13.22 -12.89
C LEU A 676 -9.57 -12.55 -11.77
N LEU A 677 -8.92 -11.75 -10.93
CA LEU A 677 -9.60 -10.86 -9.99
C LEU A 677 -9.71 -9.46 -10.62
N VAL A 678 -10.93 -8.93 -10.61
CA VAL A 678 -11.24 -7.53 -10.92
C VAL A 678 -11.35 -6.79 -9.59
N ASP A 679 -10.25 -6.14 -9.20
CA ASP A 679 -10.09 -5.55 -7.87
C ASP A 679 -11.17 -4.50 -7.54
N GLU A 680 -11.45 -3.59 -8.48
CA GLU A 680 -12.39 -2.47 -8.28
C GLU A 680 -13.81 -2.95 -7.92
N ASP A 681 -14.29 -4.00 -8.59
CA ASP A 681 -15.62 -4.57 -8.37
C ASP A 681 -15.61 -5.74 -7.37
N ALA A 682 -14.42 -6.16 -6.92
CA ALA A 682 -14.21 -7.37 -6.16
C ALA A 682 -14.82 -8.63 -6.82
N VAL A 683 -14.74 -8.74 -8.15
CA VAL A 683 -15.28 -9.90 -8.90
C VAL A 683 -14.16 -10.84 -9.32
N LEU A 684 -14.26 -12.09 -8.89
CA LEU A 684 -13.36 -13.18 -9.25
C LEU A 684 -13.95 -14.03 -10.38
N PHE A 685 -13.19 -14.19 -11.45
CA PHE A 685 -13.45 -15.09 -12.57
C PHE A 685 -12.57 -16.31 -12.46
N ALA A 686 -13.12 -17.51 -12.62
CA ALA A 686 -12.33 -18.74 -12.67
C ALA A 686 -12.80 -19.65 -13.79
N LEU A 687 -11.84 -20.29 -14.44
CA LEU A 687 -12.04 -21.34 -15.43
C LEU A 687 -11.61 -22.67 -14.82
N GLY A 688 -12.56 -23.60 -14.72
CA GLY A 688 -12.33 -24.98 -14.27
C GLY A 688 -11.71 -25.85 -15.37
N TYR A 689 -11.03 -26.94 -14.97
CA TYR A 689 -10.24 -27.77 -15.88
C TYR A 689 -11.09 -28.63 -16.85
N THR A 690 -12.30 -29.06 -16.44
CA THR A 690 -13.06 -30.07 -17.21
C THR A 690 -14.34 -29.58 -17.86
N GLU A 691 -15.02 -28.58 -17.28
CA GLU A 691 -16.29 -28.10 -17.85
C GLU A 691 -16.15 -26.90 -18.80
N CYS A 692 -14.93 -26.34 -18.96
CA CYS A 692 -14.69 -25.02 -19.57
C CYS A 692 -15.72 -23.98 -19.11
N ARG A 693 -16.13 -24.10 -17.84
CA ARG A 693 -17.20 -23.29 -17.26
C ARG A 693 -16.55 -22.09 -16.62
N LEU A 694 -16.89 -20.92 -17.15
CA LEU A 694 -16.55 -19.66 -16.52
C LEU A 694 -17.48 -19.51 -15.31
N GLN A 695 -16.88 -19.59 -14.13
CA GLN A 695 -17.54 -19.29 -12.88
C GLN A 695 -17.12 -17.93 -12.39
N SER A 696 -18.07 -17.24 -11.76
CA SER A 696 -17.82 -15.98 -11.11
C SER A 696 -18.29 -15.95 -9.68
N ARG A 697 -17.57 -15.14 -8.90
CA ARG A 697 -17.83 -14.89 -7.50
C ARG A 697 -17.63 -13.42 -7.24
N GLN A 698 -18.62 -12.78 -6.64
CA GLN A 698 -18.41 -11.50 -6.00
C GLN A 698 -17.83 -11.74 -4.61
N LEU A 699 -16.75 -11.04 -4.29
CA LEU A 699 -16.08 -11.10 -3.00
C LEU A 699 -16.65 -9.99 -2.12
N VAL A 700 -17.58 -10.37 -1.25
CA VAL A 700 -18.28 -9.45 -0.35
C VAL A 700 -17.28 -8.98 0.72
N GLN A 701 -17.32 -7.68 1.04
CA GLN A 701 -16.40 -6.98 1.97
C GLN A 701 -14.96 -6.78 1.48
N LEU A 702 -14.58 -7.20 0.26
CA LEU A 702 -13.20 -7.01 -0.20
C LEU A 702 -12.89 -5.53 -0.43
N VAL A 703 -13.76 -4.77 -1.10
CA VAL A 703 -13.57 -3.34 -1.36
C VAL A 703 -13.46 -2.56 -0.05
N GLU A 704 -14.33 -2.84 0.91
CA GLU A 704 -14.35 -2.18 2.22
C GLU A 704 -13.12 -2.54 3.06
N LEU A 705 -12.63 -3.77 2.96
CA LEU A 705 -11.36 -4.19 3.56
C LEU A 705 -10.17 -3.46 2.94
N GLU A 706 -10.11 -3.37 1.62
CA GLU A 706 -9.02 -2.64 0.93
C GLU A 706 -9.04 -1.14 1.27
N ALA A 707 -10.21 -0.52 1.30
CA ALA A 707 -10.35 0.88 1.73
C ALA A 707 -9.88 1.08 3.18
N SER A 708 -10.25 0.17 4.09
CA SER A 708 -9.85 0.23 5.50
C SER A 708 -8.34 0.07 5.67
N ARG A 709 -7.73 -0.86 4.94
CA ARG A 709 -6.28 -1.07 4.91
C ARG A 709 -5.56 0.15 4.34
N GLN A 710 -6.07 0.75 3.27
CA GLN A 710 -5.50 1.96 2.68
C GLN A 710 -5.50 3.12 3.68
N LEU A 711 -6.57 3.30 4.43
CA LEU A 711 -6.63 4.30 5.50
C LEU A 711 -5.58 4.06 6.58
N GLU A 712 -5.39 2.80 7.00
CA GLU A 712 -4.34 2.46 7.97
C GLU A 712 -2.94 2.78 7.43
N MET A 713 -2.66 2.41 6.17
CA MET A 713 -1.40 2.72 5.51
C MET A 713 -1.15 4.23 5.44
N ASN A 714 -2.16 5.00 5.06
CA ASN A 714 -2.10 6.47 5.00
C ASN A 714 -1.86 7.07 6.40
N ALA A 715 -2.53 6.55 7.44
CA ALA A 715 -2.36 7.01 8.81
C ALA A 715 -0.95 6.72 9.35
N ARG A 716 -0.39 5.54 9.05
CA ARG A 716 1.01 5.20 9.38
C ARG A 716 1.95 6.19 8.71
N ALA A 717 1.75 6.47 7.42
CA ALA A 717 2.58 7.40 6.67
C ALA A 717 2.51 8.84 7.22
N ALA A 718 1.32 9.30 7.61
CA ALA A 718 1.14 10.61 8.25
C ALA A 718 1.80 10.67 9.65
N MET A 719 1.75 9.59 10.43
CA MET A 719 2.43 9.51 11.73
C MET A 719 3.95 9.55 11.57
N ILE A 720 4.47 8.87 10.55
CA ILE A 720 5.86 9.00 10.13
C ILE A 720 6.14 10.48 9.82
N GLN A 721 5.39 11.20 8.97
CA GLN A 721 5.70 12.64 8.84
C GLN A 721 5.64 13.43 10.13
N LYS A 722 4.69 13.15 11.01
CA LYS A 722 4.53 13.92 12.25
C LYS A 722 5.72 13.78 13.19
N ILE A 723 6.29 12.57 13.31
CA ILE A 723 7.47 12.30 14.12
C ILE A 723 8.71 12.99 13.50
N TRP A 724 8.78 12.98 12.17
CA TRP A 724 9.92 13.49 11.43
C TRP A 724 9.87 15.02 11.21
N LYS A 725 8.67 15.61 11.20
CA LYS A 725 8.39 17.06 11.26
C LYS A 725 8.18 17.57 12.70
N GLY A 726 8.59 16.80 13.71
CA GLY A 726 8.29 17.01 15.12
C GLY A 726 8.79 18.36 15.67
N ARG A 727 8.09 18.89 16.68
CA ARG A 727 8.39 20.17 17.34
C ARG A 727 9.81 20.19 17.94
N GLN A 728 10.34 19.06 18.40
CA GLN A 728 11.72 18.92 18.90
C GLN A 728 12.76 19.05 17.77
N THR A 729 12.56 18.40 16.63
CA THR A 729 13.42 18.52 15.44
C THR A 729 13.44 19.96 14.94
N ARG A 730 12.28 20.62 14.89
CA ARG A 730 12.17 22.06 14.54
C ARG A 730 12.87 22.98 15.55
N ALA A 731 12.77 22.69 16.85
CA ALA A 731 13.43 23.47 17.90
C ALA A 731 14.96 23.34 17.84
N LEU A 732 15.47 22.13 17.57
CA LEU A 732 16.90 21.87 17.36
C LEU A 732 17.41 22.56 16.09
N ILE A 733 16.68 22.46 14.97
CA ILE A 733 17.03 23.13 13.71
C ILE A 733 17.07 24.66 13.85
N ASN A 734 16.08 25.26 14.53
CA ASN A 734 16.04 26.71 14.77
C ASN A 734 17.17 27.21 15.67
N LYS A 735 17.72 26.36 16.55
CA LYS A 735 18.89 26.70 17.39
C LYS A 735 20.17 26.75 16.56
N TYR A 736 20.31 25.91 15.53
CA TYR A 736 21.52 25.78 14.72
C TYR A 736 21.58 26.65 13.46
N ILE A 737 20.47 26.89 12.76
CA ILE A 737 20.44 27.83 11.62
C ILE A 737 20.85 29.25 12.06
N LYS A 738 20.60 29.60 13.34
CA LYS A 738 21.06 30.87 13.93
C LYS A 738 22.57 30.91 14.23
N GLY A 739 23.23 29.76 14.40
CA GLY A 739 24.67 29.68 14.67
C GLY A 739 25.53 29.64 13.40
N SER A 740 24.99 29.23 12.26
CA SER A 740 25.70 29.19 10.97
C SER A 740 25.58 30.48 10.15
N LEU A 741 24.81 31.47 10.62
CA LEU A 741 24.58 32.77 9.99
C LEU A 741 25.03 33.96 10.86
N SER A 742 25.81 33.69 11.91
CA SER A 742 26.45 34.71 12.75
C SER A 742 27.95 34.74 12.53
#